data_AF-A0A938SQ57-F1
#
_entry.id   AF-A0A938SQ57-F1
#
_cell.length_a   1.000
_cell.length_b   1.000
_cell.length_c   1.000
_cell.angle_alpha   90.00
_cell.angle_beta   90.00
_cell.angle_gamma   90.00
#
_symmetry.space_group_name_H-M   'P 1'
#
loop_
_entity.id
_entity.type
_entity.pdbx_description
1 polymer ?
#
loop_
_entity_poly.entity_id
_entity_poly.type
_entity_poly.pdbx_seq_one_letter_code
_entity_poly.pdbx_strand_id
1 'polypeptide(L)'
;GRLEATIGTTNLPIEIARRWRDASATAASQLAGATLRRCLEEAEAILENIGAASHAWRSNELESGFEQRLSRFGQALAAHVDARATAISDELQNVYATLHQHRLGRVGGRRMDRAAMAIRLARWLADQNTGSRTTPSSLLAIAQSYAADGGFVDWARRVLRGGEPNKDLATAYVRLVDRVTELREDENLKFGQAVVAERAKGNAAAGLIPVEQMVEQTIAKVAEKAPILLLLIDGMSWGVFRELASDIKSHDWIELGFDPSPKRWIGLAALPSVTEVCRTSLLCGSLRRGQAFDEVQGFAAHPALAALSQPGYVPKLFHKASLEGDEDFSLAVDVRRVLADRKHRVVGIVINAVDDDLDKGDQIDAVWTMQHIRALEPILAEARSAGRLVVLLSDHGHVLDRQTEYREAAEGLRWRRHGADVMQDELDVSSPRVVMPDGGRVIVPWSERLRYGAKKNGYHGGATPQEMLIPIGILWPELDAPEGLAELPVDLPSWWTEPTVPIAVPTVTSPVPTVAEPPARPKKKKEQPPTLFDDLDSPARASEEPWIKALLKCEVFAHQKLIAGRARIEDAVLRRLLQTLASRGGSMTNPALAAAIGVAENRLNGLLAVLQRLLNVEGYPILDRQEASNTVVLNVPLLKKQFEL
;
A
#
# COMPACT_ATOMS: atom_id res chain seq x y z
N GLY A 1 -49.81 -15.09 -10.33
CA GLY A 1 -48.66 -14.18 -10.64
C GLY A 1 -47.39 -14.98 -10.49
N ARG A 2 -46.39 -14.86 -11.37
CA ARG A 2 -45.34 -15.90 -11.61
C ARG A 2 -44.68 -16.58 -10.39
N LEU A 3 -44.68 -15.95 -9.21
CA LEU A 3 -44.24 -16.54 -7.93
C LEU A 3 -45.22 -17.55 -7.30
N GLU A 4 -46.50 -17.54 -7.67
CA GLU A 4 -47.59 -18.34 -7.10
C GLU A 4 -47.32 -19.85 -7.12
N ALA A 5 -46.65 -20.34 -8.16
CA ALA A 5 -46.23 -21.74 -8.24
C ALA A 5 -45.20 -22.12 -7.16
N THR A 6 -44.45 -21.14 -6.65
CA THR A 6 -43.40 -21.32 -5.63
C THR A 6 -43.88 -20.95 -4.23
N ILE A 7 -44.70 -19.89 -4.10
CA ILE A 7 -45.12 -19.32 -2.80
C ILE A 7 -46.58 -19.59 -2.44
N GLY A 8 -47.36 -20.17 -3.35
CA GLY A 8 -48.77 -20.51 -3.14
C GLY A 8 -49.73 -19.33 -3.06
N THR A 9 -49.27 -18.10 -3.33
CA THR A 9 -50.10 -16.89 -3.30
C THR A 9 -49.73 -15.92 -4.44
N THR A 10 -50.73 -15.19 -4.92
CA THR A 10 -50.57 -14.11 -5.90
C THR A 10 -50.24 -12.77 -5.25
N ASN A 11 -50.47 -12.62 -3.95
CA ASN A 11 -50.27 -11.39 -3.20
C ASN A 11 -49.41 -11.66 -1.97
N LEU A 12 -48.13 -11.25 -2.02
CA LEU A 12 -47.19 -11.35 -0.92
C LEU A 12 -46.99 -9.96 -0.30
N PRO A 13 -47.50 -9.69 0.91
CA PRO A 13 -47.28 -8.41 1.58
C PRO A 13 -45.79 -8.10 1.72
N ILE A 14 -45.41 -6.83 1.50
CA ILE A 14 -43.99 -6.41 1.49
C ILE A 14 -43.26 -6.76 2.79
N GLU A 15 -43.96 -6.71 3.94
CA GLU A 15 -43.37 -7.05 5.23
C GLU A 15 -43.14 -8.55 5.40
N ILE A 16 -44.00 -9.39 4.83
CA ILE A 16 -43.76 -10.83 4.79
C ILE A 16 -42.59 -11.13 3.84
N ALA A 17 -42.52 -10.47 2.68
CA ALA A 17 -41.41 -10.63 1.74
C ALA A 17 -40.06 -10.23 2.36
N ARG A 18 -40.01 -9.13 3.13
CA ARG A 18 -38.81 -8.72 3.87
C ARG A 18 -38.41 -9.73 4.95
N ARG A 19 -39.38 -10.25 5.72
CA ARG A 19 -39.12 -11.29 6.72
C ARG A 19 -38.59 -12.58 6.07
N TRP A 20 -39.15 -12.98 4.92
CA TRP A 20 -38.65 -14.12 4.15
C TRP A 20 -37.22 -13.89 3.66
N ARG A 21 -36.91 -12.70 3.11
CA ARG A 21 -35.54 -12.33 2.74
C ARG A 21 -34.59 -12.47 3.93
N ASP A 22 -34.92 -11.89 5.08
CA ASP A 22 -34.04 -11.89 6.25
C ASP A 22 -33.85 -13.30 6.83
N ALA A 23 -34.92 -14.09 6.86
CA ALA A 23 -34.86 -15.50 7.26
C ALA A 23 -34.02 -16.34 6.28
N SER A 24 -34.15 -16.12 4.98
CA SER A 24 -33.37 -16.84 3.96
C SER A 24 -31.88 -16.53 4.03
N ALA A 25 -31.50 -15.26 4.28
CA ALA A 25 -30.11 -14.87 4.47
C ALA A 25 -29.51 -15.51 5.74
N THR A 26 -30.28 -15.55 6.82
CA THR A 26 -29.88 -16.22 8.07
C THR A 26 -29.70 -17.73 7.84
N ALA A 27 -30.64 -18.38 7.17
CA ALA A 27 -30.56 -19.79 6.85
C ALA A 27 -29.35 -20.09 5.95
N ALA A 28 -29.12 -19.29 4.90
CA ALA A 28 -27.99 -19.44 3.99
C ALA A 28 -26.63 -19.43 4.74
N SER A 29 -26.49 -18.58 5.77
CA SER A 29 -25.27 -18.51 6.58
C SER A 29 -25.00 -19.75 7.44
N GLN A 30 -26.02 -20.59 7.67
CA GLN A 30 -25.94 -21.79 8.52
C GLN A 30 -25.83 -23.09 7.71
N LEU A 31 -26.04 -23.03 6.40
CA LEU A 31 -25.99 -24.21 5.53
C LEU A 31 -24.56 -24.64 5.22
N ALA A 32 -24.33 -25.95 5.16
CA ALA A 32 -23.09 -26.51 4.63
C ALA A 32 -22.92 -26.14 3.14
N GLY A 33 -21.67 -25.94 2.70
CA GLY A 33 -21.35 -25.39 1.38
C GLY A 33 -21.98 -26.14 0.19
N ALA A 34 -22.03 -27.47 0.23
CA ALA A 34 -22.65 -28.26 -0.83
C ALA A 34 -24.17 -28.09 -0.89
N THR A 35 -24.83 -28.00 0.26
CA THR A 35 -26.28 -27.75 0.35
C THR A 35 -26.61 -26.32 -0.07
N LEU A 36 -25.83 -25.34 0.41
CA LEU A 36 -25.97 -23.94 0.03
C LEU A 36 -25.88 -23.76 -1.48
N ARG A 37 -24.89 -24.39 -2.13
CA ARG A 37 -24.71 -24.30 -3.59
C ARG A 37 -25.96 -24.76 -4.34
N ARG A 38 -26.50 -25.93 -3.99
CA ARG A 38 -27.72 -26.46 -4.61
C ARG A 38 -28.92 -25.53 -4.40
N CYS A 39 -29.11 -25.01 -3.19
CA CYS A 39 -30.19 -24.06 -2.90
C CYS A 39 -30.06 -22.76 -3.70
N LEU A 40 -28.84 -22.26 -3.91
CA LEU A 40 -28.60 -21.07 -4.73
C LEU A 40 -28.84 -21.35 -6.22
N GLU A 41 -28.41 -22.50 -6.74
CA GLU A 41 -28.71 -22.93 -8.12
C GLU A 41 -30.22 -23.02 -8.39
N GLU A 42 -30.98 -23.61 -7.46
CA GLU A 42 -32.44 -23.65 -7.53
C GLU A 42 -33.05 -22.24 -7.46
N ALA A 43 -32.51 -21.36 -6.62
CA ALA A 43 -32.98 -19.99 -6.50
C ALA A 43 -32.72 -19.15 -7.77
N GLU A 44 -31.59 -19.36 -8.45
CA GLU A 44 -31.30 -18.76 -9.77
C GLU A 44 -32.34 -19.22 -10.81
N ALA A 45 -32.63 -20.53 -10.87
CA ALA A 45 -33.62 -21.07 -11.79
C ALA A 45 -35.04 -20.54 -11.51
N ILE A 46 -35.42 -20.38 -10.24
CA ILE A 46 -36.69 -19.74 -9.86
C ILE A 46 -36.72 -18.29 -10.34
N LEU A 47 -35.64 -17.53 -10.12
CA LEU A 47 -35.55 -16.12 -10.52
C LEU A 47 -35.71 -15.95 -12.04
N GLU A 48 -35.11 -16.85 -12.81
CA GLU A 48 -35.23 -16.90 -14.27
C GLU A 48 -36.66 -17.27 -14.71
N ASN A 49 -37.25 -18.30 -14.13
CA ASN A 49 -38.60 -18.76 -14.45
C ASN A 49 -39.68 -17.70 -14.17
N ILE A 50 -39.49 -16.88 -13.14
CA ILE A 50 -40.40 -15.76 -12.87
C ILE A 50 -40.12 -14.53 -13.75
N GLY A 51 -39.06 -14.56 -14.56
CA GLY A 51 -38.63 -13.47 -15.45
C GLY A 51 -38.11 -12.25 -14.69
N ALA A 52 -37.53 -12.45 -13.50
CA ALA A 52 -36.98 -11.39 -12.67
C ALA A 52 -35.44 -11.37 -12.69
N ALA A 53 -34.81 -12.06 -13.65
CA ALA A 53 -33.36 -12.16 -13.78
C ALA A 53 -32.68 -10.77 -13.79
N SER A 54 -33.24 -9.77 -14.46
CA SER A 54 -32.71 -8.38 -14.50
C SER A 54 -32.70 -7.65 -13.15
N HIS A 55 -33.32 -8.22 -12.12
CA HIS A 55 -33.36 -7.70 -10.76
C HIS A 55 -32.45 -8.47 -9.79
N ALA A 56 -31.65 -9.43 -10.28
CA ALA A 56 -30.76 -10.24 -9.45
C ALA A 56 -29.81 -9.41 -8.59
N TRP A 57 -29.38 -8.23 -9.07
CA TRP A 57 -28.54 -7.29 -8.32
C TRP A 57 -29.07 -6.94 -6.93
N ARG A 58 -30.37 -7.12 -6.67
CA ARG A 58 -30.98 -6.90 -5.34
C ARG A 58 -30.68 -8.02 -4.33
N SER A 59 -30.28 -9.20 -4.80
CA SER A 59 -29.86 -10.31 -3.94
C SER A 59 -28.44 -10.07 -3.41
N ASN A 60 -28.22 -10.42 -2.15
CA ASN A 60 -26.89 -10.45 -1.54
C ASN A 60 -26.24 -11.85 -1.60
N GLU A 61 -26.93 -12.85 -2.18
CA GLU A 61 -26.52 -14.25 -2.10
C GLU A 61 -26.28 -14.92 -3.47
N LEU A 62 -27.06 -14.52 -4.49
CA LEU A 62 -27.07 -15.09 -5.84
C LEU A 62 -25.87 -14.62 -6.67
N GLU A 63 -25.26 -15.53 -7.42
CA GLU A 63 -24.08 -15.24 -8.24
C GLU A 63 -24.41 -14.26 -9.38
N SER A 64 -25.58 -14.41 -10.01
CA SER A 64 -26.07 -13.45 -11.00
C SER A 64 -26.25 -12.05 -10.41
N GLY A 65 -26.58 -11.96 -9.12
CA GLY A 65 -26.67 -10.70 -8.38
C GLY A 65 -25.31 -10.01 -8.23
N PHE A 66 -24.26 -10.77 -7.98
CA PHE A 66 -22.90 -10.25 -7.94
C PHE A 66 -22.45 -9.75 -9.31
N GLU A 67 -22.65 -10.54 -10.37
CA GLU A 67 -22.27 -10.15 -11.73
C GLU A 67 -22.98 -8.88 -12.20
N GLN A 68 -24.27 -8.71 -11.87
CA GLN A 68 -24.97 -7.48 -12.19
C GLN A 68 -24.48 -6.27 -11.39
N ARG A 69 -24.06 -6.45 -10.12
CA ARG A 69 -23.43 -5.36 -9.35
C ARG A 69 -22.08 -4.98 -9.93
N LEU A 70 -21.29 -5.95 -10.38
CA LEU A 70 -20.02 -5.70 -11.06
C LEU A 70 -20.20 -4.98 -12.40
N SER A 71 -21.21 -5.37 -13.18
CA SER A 71 -21.58 -4.68 -14.43
C SER A 71 -21.98 -3.22 -14.16
N ARG A 72 -22.83 -2.97 -13.15
CA ARG A 72 -23.19 -1.60 -12.72
C ARG A 72 -21.99 -0.79 -12.25
N PHE A 73 -21.10 -1.39 -11.47
CA PHE A 73 -19.84 -0.76 -11.05
C PHE A 73 -18.97 -0.41 -12.25
N GLY A 74 -18.82 -1.34 -13.21
CA GLY A 74 -18.08 -1.10 -14.46
C GLY A 74 -18.67 0.07 -15.27
N GLN A 75 -19.99 0.10 -15.44
CA GLN A 75 -20.67 1.19 -16.16
C GLN A 75 -20.48 2.55 -15.47
N ALA A 76 -20.66 2.62 -14.15
CA ALA A 76 -20.45 3.85 -13.38
C ALA A 76 -18.97 4.30 -13.41
N LEU A 77 -18.04 3.36 -13.35
CA LEU A 77 -16.60 3.63 -13.43
C LEU A 77 -16.21 4.15 -14.82
N ALA A 78 -16.72 3.55 -15.90
CA ALA A 78 -16.49 4.02 -17.25
C ALA A 78 -17.05 5.43 -17.44
N ALA A 79 -18.27 5.69 -16.97
CA ALA A 79 -18.87 7.03 -17.01
C ALA A 79 -18.04 8.07 -16.23
N HIS A 80 -17.50 7.71 -15.07
CA HIS A 80 -16.60 8.57 -14.29
C HIS A 80 -15.33 8.95 -15.06
N VAL A 81 -14.70 7.99 -15.75
CA VAL A 81 -13.51 8.22 -16.58
C VAL A 81 -13.86 9.10 -17.78
N ASP A 82 -14.92 8.77 -18.51
CA ASP A 82 -15.34 9.48 -19.73
C ASP A 82 -15.73 10.93 -19.44
N ALA A 83 -16.39 11.17 -18.31
CA ALA A 83 -16.80 12.51 -17.87
C ALA A 83 -15.63 13.37 -17.38
N ARG A 84 -14.41 12.81 -17.24
CA ARG A 84 -13.27 13.46 -16.59
C ARG A 84 -13.66 14.08 -15.24
N ALA A 85 -14.41 13.31 -14.45
CA ALA A 85 -14.94 13.78 -13.18
C ALA A 85 -13.80 14.24 -12.25
N THR A 86 -14.06 15.27 -11.45
CA THR A 86 -13.11 15.86 -10.48
C THR A 86 -13.34 15.37 -9.05
N ALA A 87 -14.34 14.51 -8.84
CA ALA A 87 -14.61 13.81 -7.59
C ALA A 87 -15.34 12.50 -7.88
N ILE A 88 -15.30 11.54 -6.95
CA ILE A 88 -16.11 10.31 -7.03
C ILE A 88 -17.58 10.67 -6.85
N SER A 89 -18.44 10.23 -7.78
CA SER A 89 -19.89 10.42 -7.65
C SER A 89 -20.48 9.51 -6.57
N ASP A 90 -21.58 9.96 -5.96
CA ASP A 90 -22.36 9.15 -5.02
C ASP A 90 -22.80 7.84 -5.66
N GLU A 91 -23.13 7.84 -6.95
CA GLU A 91 -23.49 6.63 -7.70
C GLU A 91 -22.35 5.62 -7.70
N LEU A 92 -21.14 6.02 -8.10
CA LEU A 92 -19.97 5.14 -8.17
C LEU A 92 -19.61 4.59 -6.78
N GLN A 93 -19.62 5.46 -5.76
CA GLN A 93 -19.38 5.07 -4.37
C GLN A 93 -20.43 4.07 -3.88
N ASN A 94 -21.72 4.29 -4.19
CA ASN A 94 -22.81 3.41 -3.78
C ASN A 94 -22.72 2.04 -4.46
N VAL A 95 -22.53 1.98 -5.78
CA VAL A 95 -22.43 0.68 -6.48
C VAL A 95 -21.21 -0.11 -6.03
N TYR A 96 -20.08 0.56 -5.74
CA TYR A 96 -18.92 -0.08 -5.12
C TYR A 96 -19.24 -0.63 -3.72
N ALA A 97 -19.90 0.16 -2.86
CA ALA A 97 -20.30 -0.29 -1.53
C ALA A 97 -21.23 -1.49 -1.57
N THR A 98 -22.11 -1.60 -2.58
CA THR A 98 -22.97 -2.78 -2.74
C THR A 98 -22.21 -4.06 -3.03
N LEU A 99 -20.99 -4.01 -3.60
CA LEU A 99 -20.19 -5.21 -3.82
C LEU A 99 -19.84 -5.89 -2.49
N HIS A 100 -19.44 -5.10 -1.48
CA HIS A 100 -19.12 -5.59 -0.14
C HIS A 100 -20.32 -6.14 0.64
N GLN A 101 -21.55 -5.77 0.26
CA GLN A 101 -22.76 -6.33 0.87
C GLN A 101 -23.07 -7.75 0.35
N HIS A 102 -22.60 -8.07 -0.86
CA HIS A 102 -22.82 -9.37 -1.47
C HIS A 102 -21.95 -10.46 -0.81
N ARG A 103 -22.45 -11.69 -0.69
CA ARG A 103 -21.74 -12.84 -0.08
C ARG A 103 -20.36 -13.06 -0.70
N LEU A 104 -20.26 -13.08 -2.03
CA LEU A 104 -18.98 -13.22 -2.74
C LEU A 104 -18.05 -12.02 -2.50
N GLY A 105 -18.59 -10.81 -2.33
CA GLY A 105 -17.78 -9.63 -1.99
C GLY A 105 -17.34 -9.59 -0.53
N ARG A 106 -18.11 -10.20 0.39
CA ARG A 106 -17.76 -10.36 1.82
C ARG A 106 -16.60 -11.36 2.03
N VAL A 107 -16.55 -12.42 1.21
CA VAL A 107 -15.42 -13.37 1.21
C VAL A 107 -14.15 -12.71 0.63
N GLY A 108 -14.31 -11.72 -0.24
CA GLY A 108 -13.21 -10.99 -0.86
C GLY A 108 -12.61 -11.73 -2.05
N GLY A 109 -11.29 -11.63 -2.20
CA GLY A 109 -10.53 -12.23 -3.28
C GLY A 109 -10.27 -11.30 -4.46
N ARG A 110 -9.61 -11.83 -5.50
CA ARG A 110 -8.94 -11.03 -6.53
C ARG A 110 -9.83 -10.01 -7.25
N ARG A 111 -11.11 -10.33 -7.50
CA ARG A 111 -12.06 -9.39 -8.13
C ARG A 111 -12.40 -8.21 -7.23
N MET A 112 -12.49 -8.43 -5.92
CA MET A 112 -12.68 -7.35 -4.95
C MET A 112 -11.40 -6.51 -4.80
N ASP A 113 -10.22 -7.13 -4.82
CA ASP A 113 -8.94 -6.41 -4.82
C ASP A 113 -8.81 -5.50 -6.05
N ARG A 114 -9.21 -5.99 -7.23
CA ARG A 114 -9.25 -5.20 -8.46
C ARG A 114 -10.27 -4.08 -8.40
N ALA A 115 -11.49 -4.32 -7.90
CA ALA A 115 -12.47 -3.25 -7.72
C ALA A 115 -11.96 -2.16 -6.75
N ALA A 116 -11.27 -2.55 -5.68
CA ALA A 116 -10.66 -1.62 -4.73
C ALA A 116 -9.53 -0.79 -5.37
N MET A 117 -8.68 -1.41 -6.18
CA MET A 117 -7.63 -0.67 -6.92
C MET A 117 -8.22 0.23 -8.00
N ALA A 118 -9.32 -0.17 -8.65
CA ALA A 118 -10.01 0.63 -9.64
C ALA A 118 -10.63 1.90 -9.04
N ILE A 119 -11.30 1.81 -7.89
CA ILE A 119 -11.87 3.01 -7.24
C ILE A 119 -10.78 3.93 -6.70
N ARG A 120 -9.63 3.41 -6.25
CA ARG A 120 -8.45 4.22 -5.89
C ARG A 120 -7.91 5.00 -7.08
N LEU A 121 -7.74 4.35 -8.23
CA LEU A 121 -7.31 5.03 -9.45
C LEU A 121 -8.34 6.04 -9.96
N ALA A 122 -9.64 5.76 -9.80
CA ALA A 122 -10.69 6.73 -10.12
C ALA A 122 -10.59 8.00 -9.25
N ARG A 123 -10.24 7.87 -7.97
CA ARG A 123 -9.97 8.99 -7.05
C ARG A 123 -8.73 9.76 -7.47
N TRP A 124 -7.65 9.04 -7.81
CA TRP A 124 -6.44 9.66 -8.32
C TRP A 124 -6.69 10.46 -9.61
N LEU A 125 -7.42 9.90 -10.58
CA LEU A 125 -7.80 10.60 -11.80
C LEU A 125 -8.65 11.84 -11.50
N ALA A 126 -9.58 11.73 -10.55
CA ALA A 126 -10.39 12.87 -10.13
C ALA A 126 -9.52 14.01 -9.56
N ASP A 127 -8.54 13.68 -8.71
CA ASP A 127 -7.55 14.63 -8.20
C ASP A 127 -6.74 15.27 -9.35
N GLN A 128 -6.26 14.47 -10.32
CA GLN A 128 -5.55 15.00 -11.49
C GLN A 128 -6.42 15.97 -12.32
N ASN A 129 -7.70 15.66 -12.47
CA ASN A 129 -8.63 16.49 -13.24
C ASN A 129 -8.92 17.84 -12.57
N THR A 130 -8.66 18.01 -11.27
CA THR A 130 -8.79 19.33 -10.60
C THR A 130 -7.72 20.33 -11.05
N GLY A 131 -6.59 19.87 -11.58
CA GLY A 131 -5.50 20.71 -12.06
C GLY A 131 -4.72 21.46 -10.98
N SER A 132 -4.90 21.13 -9.69
CA SER A 132 -4.31 21.89 -8.58
C SER A 132 -2.87 21.49 -8.20
N ARG A 133 -2.26 20.51 -8.88
CA ARG A 133 -0.94 19.98 -8.49
C ARG A 133 0.22 20.81 -9.07
N THR A 134 1.13 21.21 -8.19
CA THR A 134 2.41 21.81 -8.60
C THR A 134 3.25 20.80 -9.36
N THR A 135 3.77 21.18 -10.53
CA THR A 135 4.66 20.30 -11.30
C THR A 135 6.07 20.37 -10.73
N PRO A 136 6.64 19.27 -10.21
CA PRO A 136 8.01 19.24 -9.74
C PRO A 136 8.98 19.42 -10.91
N SER A 137 10.04 20.20 -10.71
CA SER A 137 10.97 20.62 -11.78
C SER A 137 12.38 20.02 -11.69
N SER A 138 12.77 19.48 -10.53
CA SER A 138 14.06 18.79 -10.37
C SER A 138 13.89 17.28 -10.30
N LEU A 139 14.93 16.54 -10.68
CA LEU A 139 14.95 15.07 -10.62
C LEU A 139 14.62 14.56 -9.22
N LEU A 140 15.14 15.20 -8.18
CA LEU A 140 14.82 14.88 -6.78
C LEU A 140 13.33 15.09 -6.47
N ALA A 141 12.76 16.24 -6.83
CA ALA A 141 11.37 16.54 -6.53
C ALA A 141 10.42 15.62 -7.32
N ILE A 142 10.76 15.29 -8.57
CA ILE A 142 10.01 14.32 -9.38
C ILE A 142 10.11 12.93 -8.74
N ALA A 143 11.28 12.52 -8.28
CA ALA A 143 11.47 11.23 -7.61
C ALA A 143 10.67 11.14 -6.30
N GLN A 144 10.67 12.19 -5.48
CA GLN A 144 9.88 12.27 -4.25
C GLN A 144 8.37 12.21 -4.55
N SER A 145 7.91 12.96 -5.56
CA SER A 145 6.52 12.91 -6.02
C SER A 145 6.13 11.51 -6.51
N TYR A 146 6.99 10.86 -7.30
CA TYR A 146 6.75 9.50 -7.76
C TYR A 146 6.70 8.50 -6.61
N ALA A 147 7.63 8.59 -5.66
CA ALA A 147 7.61 7.73 -4.48
C ALA A 147 6.33 7.95 -3.66
N ALA A 148 5.92 9.19 -3.41
CA ALA A 148 4.73 9.52 -2.64
C ALA A 148 3.42 9.12 -3.34
N ASP A 149 3.36 9.19 -4.68
CA ASP A 149 2.11 9.08 -5.45
C ASP A 149 2.20 8.05 -6.59
N GLY A 150 3.10 8.26 -7.56
CA GLY A 150 3.19 7.44 -8.79
C GLY A 150 3.44 5.95 -8.56
N GLY A 151 4.22 5.56 -7.55
CA GLY A 151 4.45 4.15 -7.20
C GLY A 151 3.17 3.43 -6.74
N PHE A 152 2.23 4.15 -6.11
CA PHE A 152 0.91 3.61 -5.76
C PHE A 152 0.00 3.49 -7.00
N VAL A 153 0.10 4.44 -7.93
CA VAL A 153 -0.61 4.38 -9.22
C VAL A 153 -0.16 3.14 -9.98
N ASP A 154 1.15 2.89 -10.07
CA ASP A 154 1.67 1.72 -10.79
C ASP A 154 1.35 0.39 -10.09
N TRP A 155 1.27 0.36 -8.75
CA TRP A 155 0.72 -0.79 -8.01
C TRP A 155 -0.72 -1.07 -8.44
N ALA A 156 -1.60 -0.06 -8.36
CA ALA A 156 -3.00 -0.24 -8.70
C ALA A 156 -3.20 -0.65 -10.17
N ARG A 157 -2.47 -0.03 -11.11
CA ARG A 157 -2.49 -0.39 -12.54
C ARG A 157 -2.07 -1.84 -12.77
N ARG A 158 -1.08 -2.35 -12.03
CA ARG A 158 -0.63 -3.74 -12.15
C ARG A 158 -1.72 -4.71 -11.69
N VAL A 159 -2.38 -4.45 -10.56
CA VAL A 159 -3.45 -5.32 -10.04
C VAL A 159 -4.62 -5.43 -11.03
N LEU A 160 -4.91 -4.37 -11.79
CA LEU A 160 -5.94 -4.37 -12.83
C LEU A 160 -5.57 -5.16 -14.10
N ARG A 161 -4.35 -5.71 -14.22
CA ARG A 161 -4.01 -6.65 -15.30
C ARG A 161 -4.74 -7.98 -15.12
N GLY A 162 -4.86 -8.72 -16.22
CA GLY A 162 -5.45 -10.05 -16.26
C GLY A 162 -6.88 -10.08 -16.78
N GLY A 163 -7.42 -11.28 -16.96
CA GLY A 163 -8.78 -11.47 -17.46
C GLY A 163 -9.85 -11.07 -16.44
N GLU A 164 -10.89 -10.38 -16.91
CA GLU A 164 -12.14 -10.13 -16.17
C GLU A 164 -13.30 -10.68 -17.01
N PRO A 165 -14.07 -11.68 -16.51
CA PRO A 165 -15.16 -12.29 -17.27
C PRO A 165 -16.35 -11.34 -17.49
N ASN A 166 -16.57 -10.37 -16.60
CA ASN A 166 -17.64 -9.39 -16.76
C ASN A 166 -17.25 -8.30 -17.78
N LYS A 167 -17.94 -8.29 -18.93
CA LYS A 167 -17.58 -7.44 -20.08
C LYS A 167 -17.60 -5.94 -19.77
N ASP A 168 -18.58 -5.48 -19.00
CA ASP A 168 -18.71 -4.06 -18.64
C ASP A 168 -17.55 -3.64 -17.72
N LEU A 169 -17.22 -4.48 -16.74
CA LEU A 169 -16.11 -4.24 -15.83
C LEU A 169 -14.75 -4.30 -16.54
N ALA A 170 -14.54 -5.29 -17.41
CA ALA A 170 -13.33 -5.41 -18.22
C ALA A 170 -13.12 -4.16 -19.10
N THR A 171 -14.19 -3.68 -19.75
CA THR A 171 -14.16 -2.46 -20.56
C THR A 171 -13.80 -1.24 -19.71
N ALA A 172 -14.38 -1.13 -18.52
CA ALA A 172 -14.10 -0.03 -17.59
C ALA A 172 -12.64 -0.03 -17.10
N TYR A 173 -12.07 -1.21 -16.80
CA TYR A 173 -10.66 -1.33 -16.42
C TYR A 173 -9.72 -0.91 -17.54
N VAL A 174 -9.98 -1.32 -18.78
CA VAL A 174 -9.17 -0.88 -19.94
C VAL A 174 -9.23 0.64 -20.08
N ARG A 175 -10.42 1.24 -20.10
CA ARG A 175 -10.59 2.71 -20.19
C ARG A 175 -9.87 3.45 -19.07
N LEU A 176 -10.00 2.96 -17.84
CA LEU A 176 -9.34 3.54 -16.67
C LEU A 176 -7.82 3.48 -16.81
N VAL A 177 -7.27 2.31 -17.11
CA VAL A 177 -5.82 2.10 -17.24
C VAL A 177 -5.25 2.89 -18.40
N ASP A 178 -5.92 2.97 -19.55
CA ASP A 178 -5.49 3.76 -20.70
C ASP A 178 -5.40 5.25 -20.35
N ARG A 179 -6.44 5.79 -19.70
CA ARG A 179 -6.45 7.19 -19.28
C ARG A 179 -5.37 7.50 -18.25
N VAL A 180 -5.13 6.59 -17.30
CA VAL A 180 -4.03 6.73 -16.34
C VAL A 180 -2.68 6.67 -17.06
N THR A 181 -2.54 5.79 -18.07
CA THR A 181 -1.31 5.65 -18.86
C THR A 181 -0.95 6.93 -19.59
N GLU A 182 -1.92 7.63 -20.17
CA GLU A 182 -1.69 8.94 -20.82
C GLU A 182 -1.05 9.95 -19.87
N LEU A 183 -1.57 10.06 -18.64
CA LEU A 183 -1.03 10.98 -17.63
C LEU A 183 0.35 10.53 -17.14
N ARG A 184 0.56 9.22 -17.00
CA ARG A 184 1.86 8.65 -16.60
C ARG A 184 2.93 8.89 -17.67
N GLU A 185 2.59 8.86 -18.95
CA GLU A 185 3.56 9.16 -20.03
C GLU A 185 4.06 10.60 -19.97
N ASP A 186 3.20 11.58 -19.66
CA ASP A 186 3.62 12.97 -19.44
C ASP A 186 4.59 13.09 -18.25
N GLU A 187 4.35 12.32 -17.18
CA GLU A 187 5.24 12.26 -16.02
C GLU A 187 6.55 11.54 -16.33
N ASN A 188 6.51 10.47 -17.12
CA ASN A 188 7.69 9.73 -17.58
C ASN A 188 8.59 10.61 -18.46
N LEU A 189 8.01 11.39 -19.38
CA LEU A 189 8.75 12.34 -20.21
C LEU A 189 9.48 13.39 -19.35
N LYS A 190 8.78 14.00 -18.39
CA LYS A 190 9.38 15.00 -17.48
C LYS A 190 10.52 14.39 -16.66
N PHE A 191 10.34 13.17 -16.16
CA PHE A 191 11.39 12.46 -15.44
C PHE A 191 12.61 12.22 -16.33
N GLY A 192 12.40 11.68 -17.54
CA GLY A 192 13.48 11.41 -18.48
C GLY A 192 14.22 12.69 -18.89
N GLN A 193 13.51 13.79 -19.14
CA GLN A 193 14.12 15.10 -19.40
C GLN A 193 14.97 15.59 -18.22
N ALA A 194 14.52 15.40 -16.98
CA ALA A 194 15.30 15.71 -15.79
C ALA A 194 16.54 14.81 -15.66
N VAL A 195 16.44 13.52 -16.02
CA VAL A 195 17.59 12.60 -16.08
C VAL A 195 18.66 13.11 -17.06
N VAL A 196 18.26 13.59 -18.24
CA VAL A 196 19.19 14.20 -19.21
C VAL A 196 19.79 15.49 -18.66
N ALA A 197 18.94 16.43 -18.21
CA ALA A 197 19.36 17.75 -17.75
C ALA A 197 20.32 17.70 -16.56
N GLU A 198 20.05 16.82 -15.60
CA GLU A 198 20.87 16.63 -14.40
C GLU A 198 21.91 15.52 -14.55
N ARG A 199 22.08 14.99 -15.77
CA ARG A 199 23.03 13.92 -16.12
C ARG A 199 22.95 12.71 -15.17
N ALA A 200 21.74 12.36 -14.75
CA ALA A 200 21.44 11.27 -13.82
C ALA A 200 22.22 11.33 -12.49
N LYS A 201 22.74 12.48 -12.05
CA LYS A 201 23.71 12.57 -10.95
C LYS A 201 23.17 12.13 -9.58
N GLY A 202 21.87 12.32 -9.33
CA GLY A 202 21.26 12.14 -8.01
C GLY A 202 21.71 13.20 -6.99
N ASN A 203 21.23 13.07 -5.76
CA ASN A 203 21.59 13.92 -4.62
C ASN A 203 21.45 13.13 -3.30
N ALA A 204 22.51 12.37 -2.95
CA ALA A 204 22.50 11.48 -1.80
C ALA A 204 22.21 12.22 -0.48
N ALA A 205 22.76 13.43 -0.30
CA ALA A 205 22.53 14.25 0.89
C ALA A 205 21.05 14.64 1.05
N ALA A 206 20.34 14.88 -0.06
CA ALA A 206 18.93 15.22 -0.01
C ALA A 206 18.01 13.97 0.04
N GLY A 207 18.52 12.80 -0.34
CA GLY A 207 17.81 11.51 -0.24
C GLY A 207 17.53 10.80 -1.57
N LEU A 208 18.10 11.28 -2.68
CA LEU A 208 18.11 10.57 -3.97
C LEU A 208 19.51 9.96 -4.18
N ILE A 209 19.68 8.71 -3.78
CA ILE A 209 20.98 8.06 -3.59
C ILE A 209 21.37 7.30 -4.87
N PRO A 210 22.45 7.67 -5.56
CA PRO A 210 22.95 6.89 -6.70
C PRO A 210 23.23 5.44 -6.30
N VAL A 211 22.91 4.48 -7.18
CA VAL A 211 22.99 3.04 -6.90
C VAL A 211 24.38 2.61 -6.39
N GLU A 212 25.43 3.16 -6.97
CA GLU A 212 26.83 2.93 -6.60
C GLU A 212 27.22 3.49 -5.23
N GLN A 213 26.38 4.33 -4.61
CA GLN A 213 26.59 4.90 -3.28
C GLN A 213 25.67 4.26 -2.23
N MET A 214 24.73 3.39 -2.59
CA MET A 214 23.72 2.86 -1.66
C MET A 214 24.35 2.02 -0.53
N VAL A 215 25.45 1.30 -0.79
CA VAL A 215 26.12 0.55 0.28
C VAL A 215 26.63 1.48 1.37
N GLU A 216 27.32 2.56 1.01
CA GLU A 216 27.87 3.52 1.97
C GLU A 216 26.77 4.41 2.58
N GLN A 217 25.87 4.94 1.75
CA GLN A 217 24.92 5.97 2.17
C GLN A 217 23.67 5.41 2.84
N THR A 218 23.39 4.10 2.67
CA THR A 218 22.23 3.41 3.24
C THR A 218 22.64 2.21 4.06
N ILE A 219 23.23 1.18 3.44
CA ILE A 219 23.41 -0.14 4.07
C ILE A 219 24.35 -0.04 5.28
N ALA A 220 25.50 0.60 5.13
CA ALA A 220 26.47 0.81 6.21
C ALA A 220 25.88 1.64 7.36
N LYS A 221 25.14 2.73 7.05
CA LYS A 221 24.50 3.56 8.09
C LYS A 221 23.45 2.81 8.90
N VAL A 222 22.69 1.91 8.27
CA VAL A 222 21.75 1.03 9.00
C VAL A 222 22.52 -0.01 9.80
N ALA A 223 23.60 -0.56 9.23
CA ALA A 223 24.49 -1.51 9.89
C ALA A 223 25.29 -0.90 11.04
N GLU A 224 25.40 0.42 11.19
CA GLU A 224 25.93 1.04 12.41
C GLU A 224 24.97 0.86 13.61
N LYS A 225 23.66 0.75 13.36
CA LYS A 225 22.63 0.68 14.41
C LYS A 225 22.41 -0.73 14.95
N ALA A 226 22.30 -1.73 14.09
CA ALA A 226 22.14 -3.13 14.48
C ALA A 226 22.75 -4.08 13.43
N PRO A 227 22.92 -5.39 13.73
CA PRO A 227 23.15 -6.37 12.68
C PRO A 227 22.02 -6.32 11.65
N ILE A 228 22.36 -6.45 10.37
CA ILE A 228 21.37 -6.31 9.29
C ILE A 228 21.28 -7.55 8.43
N LEU A 229 20.11 -7.70 7.82
CA LEU A 229 19.90 -8.46 6.60
C LEU A 229 19.65 -7.44 5.47
N LEU A 230 20.52 -7.39 4.47
CA LEU A 230 20.22 -6.77 3.18
C LEU A 230 19.42 -7.77 2.34
N LEU A 231 18.21 -7.40 1.98
CA LEU A 231 17.35 -8.17 1.10
C LEU A 231 17.18 -7.40 -0.21
N LEU A 232 17.89 -7.84 -1.26
CA LEU A 232 17.84 -7.25 -2.59
C LEU A 232 16.90 -8.08 -3.47
N ILE A 233 15.78 -7.48 -3.89
CA ILE A 233 14.86 -8.09 -4.84
C ILE A 233 15.18 -7.53 -6.24
N ASP A 234 15.79 -8.35 -7.10
CA ASP A 234 16.24 -7.95 -8.43
C ASP A 234 15.06 -7.53 -9.32
N GLY A 235 15.16 -6.34 -9.92
CA GLY A 235 14.12 -5.79 -10.79
C GLY A 235 12.84 -5.30 -10.08
N MET A 236 12.83 -5.18 -8.75
CA MET A 236 11.66 -4.70 -7.99
C MET A 236 11.38 -3.21 -8.23
N SER A 237 10.29 -2.94 -8.96
CA SER A 237 9.74 -1.59 -9.12
C SER A 237 9.02 -1.10 -7.87
N TRP A 238 8.73 0.20 -7.79
CA TRP A 238 7.92 0.77 -6.71
C TRP A 238 6.54 0.12 -6.58
N GLY A 239 5.88 -0.21 -7.69
CA GLY A 239 4.57 -0.87 -7.66
C GLY A 239 4.60 -2.30 -7.09
N VAL A 240 5.74 -2.99 -7.20
CA VAL A 240 5.97 -4.28 -6.53
C VAL A 240 6.29 -4.06 -5.06
N PHE A 241 7.20 -3.14 -4.76
CA PHE A 241 7.57 -2.79 -3.38
C PHE A 241 6.37 -2.36 -2.54
N ARG A 242 5.43 -1.58 -3.09
CA ARG A 242 4.24 -1.13 -2.35
C ARG A 242 3.34 -2.30 -1.93
N GLU A 243 3.13 -3.28 -2.82
CA GLU A 243 2.39 -4.50 -2.49
C GLU A 243 3.13 -5.31 -1.44
N LEU A 244 4.41 -5.58 -1.68
CA LEU A 244 5.22 -6.41 -0.80
C LEU A 244 5.40 -5.80 0.59
N ALA A 245 5.68 -4.50 0.68
CA ALA A 245 5.81 -3.80 1.96
C ALA A 245 4.47 -3.73 2.69
N SER A 246 3.34 -3.60 1.99
CA SER A 246 2.01 -3.67 2.61
C SER A 246 1.78 -5.05 3.24
N ASP A 247 2.13 -6.12 2.53
CA ASP A 247 2.03 -7.49 3.02
C ASP A 247 2.96 -7.77 4.20
N ILE A 248 4.24 -7.40 4.10
CA ILE A 248 5.21 -7.58 5.20
C ILE A 248 4.76 -6.84 6.47
N LYS A 249 4.23 -5.62 6.34
CA LYS A 249 3.72 -4.85 7.49
C LYS A 249 2.48 -5.48 8.12
N SER A 250 1.67 -6.22 7.36
CA SER A 250 0.53 -6.96 7.92
C SER A 250 0.97 -8.12 8.83
N HIS A 251 2.23 -8.54 8.73
CA HIS A 251 2.87 -9.56 9.56
C HIS A 251 3.74 -8.95 10.68
N ASP A 252 3.30 -7.84 11.26
CA ASP A 252 3.92 -7.16 12.42
C ASP A 252 5.34 -6.61 12.21
N TRP A 253 5.69 -6.28 10.96
CA TRP A 253 6.87 -5.45 10.70
C TRP A 253 6.47 -3.98 10.66
N ILE A 254 7.32 -3.11 11.19
CA ILE A 254 7.24 -1.66 11.02
C ILE A 254 8.33 -1.19 10.05
N GLU A 255 8.05 -0.10 9.36
CA GLU A 255 9.03 0.57 8.51
C GLU A 255 9.66 1.72 9.30
N LEU A 256 10.98 1.87 9.22
CA LEU A 256 11.76 2.84 9.97
C LEU A 256 12.41 3.88 9.05
N GLY A 257 12.72 5.03 9.61
CA GLY A 257 13.61 6.05 9.07
C GLY A 257 14.57 6.56 10.14
N PHE A 258 15.55 7.35 9.73
CA PHE A 258 16.51 7.95 10.67
C PHE A 258 15.94 9.17 11.39
N ASP A 259 16.16 9.24 12.69
CA ASP A 259 15.82 10.41 13.51
C ASP A 259 16.65 11.65 13.15
N PRO A 260 16.16 12.87 13.45
CA PRO A 260 14.86 13.19 14.06
C PRO A 260 13.72 13.34 13.03
N SER A 261 14.00 13.13 11.75
CA SER A 261 13.05 13.30 10.66
C SER A 261 13.03 12.04 9.79
N PRO A 262 12.33 10.98 10.25
CA PRO A 262 12.26 9.72 9.52
C PRO A 262 11.61 9.97 8.16
N LYS A 263 12.37 9.70 7.10
CA LYS A 263 11.93 9.81 5.71
C LYS A 263 12.37 8.58 4.93
N ARG A 264 11.58 8.20 3.93
CA ARG A 264 11.97 7.14 2.99
C ARG A 264 13.07 7.66 2.07
N TRP A 265 14.13 6.89 1.91
CA TRP A 265 15.17 7.16 0.91
C TRP A 265 14.78 6.57 -0.44
N ILE A 266 15.30 7.16 -1.51
CA ILE A 266 15.02 6.75 -2.89
C ILE A 266 16.36 6.49 -3.56
N GLY A 267 16.57 5.29 -4.09
CA GLY A 267 17.76 5.01 -4.89
C GLY A 267 17.57 5.45 -6.35
N LEU A 268 18.67 5.69 -7.05
CA LEU A 268 18.70 6.04 -8.46
C LEU A 268 19.61 5.10 -9.22
N ALA A 269 19.03 4.29 -10.10
CA ALA A 269 19.75 3.36 -10.97
C ALA A 269 20.79 4.07 -11.83
N ALA A 270 21.82 3.31 -12.23
CA ALA A 270 22.73 3.73 -13.28
C ALA A 270 22.07 3.55 -14.66
N LEU A 271 22.77 3.94 -15.73
CA LEU A 271 22.29 3.79 -17.10
C LEU A 271 23.17 2.79 -17.87
N PRO A 272 22.56 1.87 -18.64
CA PRO A 272 21.14 1.60 -18.69
C PRO A 272 20.69 0.93 -17.38
N SER A 273 19.40 1.02 -17.05
CA SER A 273 18.81 0.46 -15.83
C SER A 273 18.66 -1.06 -15.92
N VAL A 274 19.78 -1.77 -15.98
CA VAL A 274 19.86 -3.24 -16.15
C VAL A 274 20.62 -3.91 -15.03
N THR A 275 20.25 -5.15 -14.71
CA THR A 275 20.80 -5.91 -13.58
C THR A 275 22.32 -5.96 -13.55
N GLU A 276 22.94 -6.34 -14.66
CA GLU A 276 24.40 -6.53 -14.73
C GLU A 276 25.19 -5.23 -14.46
N VAL A 277 24.56 -4.07 -14.66
CA VAL A 277 25.11 -2.75 -14.33
C VAL A 277 24.72 -2.35 -12.92
N CYS A 278 23.43 -2.29 -12.62
CA CYS A 278 22.91 -1.68 -11.40
C CYS A 278 23.21 -2.53 -10.16
N ARG A 279 22.98 -3.85 -10.20
CA ARG A 279 23.23 -4.73 -9.05
C ARG A 279 24.71 -4.85 -8.74
N THR A 280 25.52 -5.03 -9.77
CA THR A 280 26.98 -5.04 -9.62
C THR A 280 27.48 -3.70 -9.06
N SER A 281 27.00 -2.58 -9.59
CA SER A 281 27.41 -1.26 -9.12
C SER A 281 27.01 -1.01 -7.67
N LEU A 282 25.81 -1.45 -7.26
CA LEU A 282 25.36 -1.41 -5.87
C LEU A 282 26.31 -2.18 -4.97
N LEU A 283 26.48 -3.48 -5.23
CA LEU A 283 27.18 -4.40 -4.33
C LEU A 283 28.69 -4.15 -4.29
N CYS A 284 29.26 -3.58 -5.35
CA CYS A 284 30.67 -3.20 -5.42
C CYS A 284 30.95 -1.74 -5.02
N GLY A 285 29.92 -0.92 -4.74
CA GLY A 285 30.08 0.49 -4.37
C GLY A 285 30.72 1.37 -5.45
N SER A 286 30.62 1.00 -6.72
CA SER A 286 31.24 1.72 -7.85
C SER A 286 30.63 1.33 -9.18
N LEU A 287 30.50 2.28 -10.11
CA LEU A 287 29.92 2.07 -11.43
C LEU A 287 30.70 1.02 -12.24
N ARG A 288 30.08 -0.13 -12.48
CA ARG A 288 30.66 -1.22 -13.27
C ARG A 288 29.60 -2.21 -13.74
N ARG A 289 29.95 -2.97 -14.76
CA ARG A 289 29.24 -4.19 -15.17
C ARG A 289 29.90 -5.40 -14.50
N GLY A 290 29.12 -6.43 -14.18
CA GLY A 290 29.65 -7.69 -13.67
C GLY A 290 28.60 -8.77 -13.56
N GLN A 291 28.95 -9.83 -12.83
CA GLN A 291 28.11 -10.99 -12.56
C GLN A 291 28.16 -11.35 -11.06
N ALA A 292 27.44 -12.40 -10.66
CA ALA A 292 27.34 -12.83 -9.26
C ALA A 292 28.71 -13.02 -8.57
N PHE A 293 29.74 -13.49 -9.28
CA PHE A 293 31.09 -13.62 -8.71
C PHE A 293 31.69 -12.26 -8.31
N ASP A 294 31.58 -11.26 -9.19
CA ASP A 294 32.07 -9.90 -8.92
C ASP A 294 31.30 -9.27 -7.76
N GLU A 295 29.98 -9.50 -7.73
CA GLU A 295 29.08 -9.03 -6.67
C GLU A 295 29.47 -9.58 -5.29
N VAL A 296 29.74 -10.89 -5.18
CA VAL A 296 30.17 -11.53 -3.92
C VAL A 296 31.52 -10.99 -3.45
N GLN A 297 32.49 -10.86 -4.36
CA GLN A 297 33.82 -10.33 -4.02
C GLN A 297 33.74 -8.85 -3.63
N GLY A 298 33.01 -8.04 -4.39
CA GLY A 298 32.82 -6.61 -4.15
C GLY A 298 32.13 -6.34 -2.82
N PHE A 299 31.07 -7.08 -2.49
CA PHE A 299 30.32 -6.93 -1.25
C PHE A 299 31.16 -7.29 -0.02
N ALA A 300 31.90 -8.40 -0.07
CA ALA A 300 32.77 -8.83 1.01
C ALA A 300 33.95 -7.88 1.24
N ALA A 301 34.48 -7.27 0.18
CA ALA A 301 35.62 -6.35 0.22
C ALA A 301 35.22 -4.87 0.37
N HIS A 302 33.92 -4.54 0.43
CA HIS A 302 33.46 -3.15 0.45
C HIS A 302 33.97 -2.40 1.70
N PRO A 303 34.72 -1.28 1.56
CA PRO A 303 35.39 -0.63 2.69
C PRO A 303 34.46 -0.27 3.85
N ALA A 304 33.29 0.33 3.55
CA ALA A 304 32.32 0.71 4.59
C ALA A 304 31.73 -0.48 5.36
N LEU A 305 31.59 -1.65 4.73
CA LEU A 305 31.06 -2.85 5.39
C LEU A 305 32.16 -3.59 6.14
N ALA A 306 33.37 -3.63 5.58
CA ALA A 306 34.54 -4.20 6.23
C ALA A 306 34.90 -3.45 7.53
N ALA A 307 34.76 -2.12 7.55
CA ALA A 307 34.98 -1.30 8.74
C ALA A 307 34.03 -1.64 9.91
N LEU A 308 32.83 -2.16 9.61
CA LEU A 308 31.83 -2.58 10.60
C LEU A 308 31.96 -4.06 11.00
N SER A 309 32.85 -4.79 10.35
CA SER A 309 32.97 -6.25 10.49
C SER A 309 34.12 -6.64 11.42
N GLN A 310 33.94 -7.71 12.18
CA GLN A 310 35.00 -8.27 13.02
C GLN A 310 35.94 -9.17 12.19
N PRO A 311 37.21 -9.33 12.58
CA PRO A 311 38.11 -10.29 11.94
C PRO A 311 37.48 -11.70 11.89
N GLY A 312 37.43 -12.29 10.70
CA GLY A 312 36.80 -13.60 10.46
C GLY A 312 35.29 -13.57 10.17
N TYR A 313 34.64 -12.41 10.29
CA TYR A 313 33.20 -12.23 10.09
C TYR A 313 32.92 -11.17 9.02
N VAL A 314 33.56 -11.33 7.86
CA VAL A 314 33.36 -10.45 6.70
C VAL A 314 31.91 -10.47 6.21
N PRO A 315 31.42 -9.41 5.54
CA PRO A 315 30.08 -9.40 4.96
C PRO A 315 29.87 -10.61 4.04
N LYS A 316 28.70 -11.23 4.14
CA LYS A 316 28.33 -12.41 3.33
C LYS A 316 27.19 -12.05 2.39
N LEU A 317 27.28 -12.47 1.14
CA LEU A 317 26.24 -12.32 0.13
C LEU A 317 25.85 -13.70 -0.40
N PHE A 318 24.55 -13.97 -0.46
CA PHE A 318 23.98 -15.20 -1.02
C PHE A 318 23.08 -14.89 -2.21
N HIS A 319 23.21 -15.68 -3.27
CA HIS A 319 22.30 -15.67 -4.43
C HIS A 319 21.42 -16.92 -4.42
N LYS A 320 20.40 -16.94 -5.29
CA LYS A 320 19.42 -18.02 -5.44
C LYS A 320 19.99 -19.44 -5.32
N ALA A 321 21.09 -19.73 -6.03
CA ALA A 321 21.73 -21.06 -6.05
C ALA A 321 22.25 -21.53 -4.68
N SER A 322 22.39 -20.63 -3.72
CA SER A 322 22.86 -20.92 -2.36
C SER A 322 21.73 -20.93 -1.32
N LEU A 323 20.48 -20.64 -1.73
CA LEU A 323 19.35 -20.52 -0.80
C LEU A 323 18.62 -21.84 -0.57
N GLU A 324 18.58 -22.74 -1.56
CA GLU A 324 17.88 -24.02 -1.49
C GLU A 324 18.72 -25.05 -0.70
N GLY A 325 18.14 -25.64 0.35
CA GLY A 325 18.73 -26.76 1.08
C GLY A 325 18.44 -28.12 0.42
N ASP A 326 18.96 -29.21 1.01
CA ASP A 326 18.76 -30.59 0.52
C ASP A 326 17.28 -31.05 0.60
N GLU A 327 16.43 -30.34 1.36
CA GLU A 327 14.98 -30.56 1.45
C GLU A 327 14.21 -29.38 0.82
N ASP A 328 13.21 -29.70 -0.03
CA ASP A 328 12.44 -28.82 -0.96
C ASP A 328 11.77 -27.56 -0.36
N PHE A 329 11.87 -27.33 0.95
CA PHE A 329 11.23 -26.21 1.64
C PHE A 329 12.10 -25.56 2.73
N SER A 330 13.37 -25.95 2.82
CA SER A 330 14.29 -25.43 3.84
C SER A 330 15.30 -24.45 3.25
N LEU A 331 15.55 -23.35 3.96
CA LEU A 331 16.72 -22.53 3.69
C LEU A 331 17.98 -23.36 3.96
N ALA A 332 18.96 -23.26 3.06
CA ALA A 332 20.24 -23.93 3.23
C ALA A 332 20.82 -23.69 4.64
N VAL A 333 21.35 -24.77 5.24
CA VAL A 333 21.87 -24.77 6.62
C VAL A 333 22.90 -23.66 6.84
N ASP A 334 23.74 -23.43 5.83
CA ASP A 334 24.74 -22.36 5.86
C ASP A 334 24.12 -20.96 5.92
N VAL A 335 23.05 -20.70 5.17
CA VAL A 335 22.34 -19.41 5.18
C VAL A 335 21.71 -19.18 6.56
N ARG A 336 20.99 -20.17 7.10
CA ARG A 336 20.40 -20.07 8.44
C ARG A 336 21.45 -19.81 9.51
N ARG A 337 22.57 -20.54 9.47
CA ARG A 337 23.69 -20.37 10.41
C ARG A 337 24.27 -18.96 10.35
N VAL A 338 24.50 -18.41 9.16
CA VAL A 338 25.04 -17.05 9.01
C VAL A 338 24.03 -15.98 9.42
N LEU A 339 22.74 -16.17 9.12
CA LEU A 339 21.68 -15.27 9.59
C LEU A 339 21.56 -15.27 11.11
N ALA A 340 21.62 -16.43 11.77
CA ALA A 340 21.54 -16.53 13.23
C ALA A 340 22.76 -15.91 13.93
N ASP A 341 23.94 -15.90 13.30
CA ASP A 341 25.18 -15.40 13.89
C ASP A 341 25.29 -13.88 13.86
N ARG A 342 24.98 -13.24 15.00
CA ARG A 342 25.06 -11.77 15.19
C ARG A 342 26.46 -11.19 14.98
N LYS A 343 27.53 -12.00 14.98
CA LYS A 343 28.89 -11.52 14.67
C LYS A 343 29.05 -11.17 13.18
N HIS A 344 28.29 -11.83 12.30
CA HIS A 344 28.13 -11.39 10.92
C HIS A 344 27.25 -10.14 10.91
N ARG A 345 27.89 -8.96 10.96
CA ARG A 345 27.20 -7.68 11.06
C ARG A 345 26.29 -7.42 9.87
N VAL A 346 26.72 -7.84 8.68
CA VAL A 346 26.00 -7.62 7.42
C VAL A 346 25.89 -8.94 6.66
N VAL A 347 24.66 -9.36 6.40
CA VAL A 347 24.34 -10.52 5.56
C VAL A 347 23.42 -10.04 4.44
N GLY A 348 23.78 -10.31 3.19
CA GLY A 348 23.02 -9.96 2.00
C GLY A 348 22.42 -11.20 1.35
N ILE A 349 21.19 -11.07 0.87
CA ILE A 349 20.51 -12.08 0.07
C ILE A 349 19.90 -11.42 -1.17
N VAL A 350 20.16 -12.01 -2.34
CA VAL A 350 19.62 -11.60 -3.63
C VAL A 350 18.50 -12.56 -4.05
N ILE A 351 17.31 -12.02 -4.33
CA ILE A 351 16.13 -12.76 -4.81
C ILE A 351 15.75 -12.27 -6.21
N ASN A 352 15.78 -13.16 -7.19
CA ASN A 352 15.48 -12.84 -8.60
C ASN A 352 14.02 -13.13 -9.00
N ALA A 353 13.10 -13.10 -8.04
CA ALA A 353 11.72 -13.53 -8.27
C ALA A 353 10.96 -12.63 -9.26
N VAL A 354 11.25 -11.31 -9.25
CA VAL A 354 10.60 -10.35 -10.16
C VAL A 354 11.16 -10.52 -11.57
N ASP A 355 12.47 -10.46 -11.74
CA ASP A 355 13.10 -10.64 -13.06
C ASP A 355 12.73 -11.99 -13.73
N ASP A 356 12.73 -13.09 -12.94
CA ASP A 356 12.27 -14.41 -13.40
C ASP A 356 10.81 -14.40 -13.91
N ASP A 357 9.94 -13.55 -13.35
CA ASP A 357 8.54 -13.39 -13.76
C ASP A 357 8.39 -12.49 -15.00
N LEU A 358 9.26 -11.48 -15.14
CA LEU A 358 9.31 -10.62 -16.33
C LEU A 358 9.73 -11.41 -17.57
N ASP A 359 10.64 -12.38 -17.41
CA ASP A 359 11.14 -13.23 -18.48
C ASP A 359 10.16 -14.32 -18.93
N LYS A 360 9.23 -14.72 -18.05
CA LYS A 360 8.22 -15.75 -18.33
C LYS A 360 7.01 -15.15 -19.04
N GLY A 361 6.21 -16.01 -19.68
CA GLY A 361 4.99 -15.58 -20.37
C GLY A 361 3.90 -15.06 -19.42
N ASP A 362 3.06 -14.15 -19.92
CA ASP A 362 1.92 -13.49 -19.21
C ASP A 362 0.72 -14.42 -18.91
N GLN A 363 0.97 -15.67 -18.52
CA GLN A 363 -0.07 -16.65 -18.25
C GLN A 363 -0.54 -16.66 -16.80
N ILE A 364 0.19 -16.00 -15.89
CA ILE A 364 -0.07 -16.01 -14.44
C ILE A 364 -0.19 -14.57 -13.93
N ASP A 365 -1.22 -14.30 -13.13
CA ASP A 365 -1.41 -13.03 -12.43
C ASP A 365 -0.50 -13.02 -11.18
N ALA A 366 0.65 -12.36 -11.27
CA ALA A 366 1.62 -12.30 -10.18
C ALA A 366 1.11 -11.47 -8.98
N VAL A 367 1.20 -12.08 -7.79
CA VAL A 367 0.91 -11.46 -6.49
C VAL A 367 2.20 -11.41 -5.67
N TRP A 368 2.62 -10.22 -5.23
CA TRP A 368 3.88 -10.05 -4.49
C TRP A 368 3.63 -9.97 -2.99
N THR A 369 3.74 -11.13 -2.34
CA THR A 369 3.60 -11.29 -0.88
C THR A 369 4.70 -12.20 -0.36
N MET A 370 4.91 -12.22 0.96
CA MET A 370 5.82 -13.12 1.66
C MET A 370 5.56 -14.59 1.33
N GLN A 371 4.30 -14.97 1.10
CA GLN A 371 3.91 -16.34 0.77
C GLN A 371 4.19 -16.72 -0.69
N HIS A 372 4.08 -15.77 -1.61
CA HIS A 372 4.29 -16.04 -3.04
C HIS A 372 5.76 -16.01 -3.43
N ILE A 373 6.59 -15.22 -2.73
CA ILE A 373 8.05 -15.30 -2.83
C ILE A 373 8.54 -16.37 -1.86
N ARG A 374 8.61 -17.62 -2.31
CA ARG A 374 8.85 -18.83 -1.48
C ARG A 374 9.93 -18.70 -0.40
N ALA A 375 11.06 -18.05 -0.71
CA ALA A 375 12.18 -17.92 0.22
C ALA A 375 11.98 -16.82 1.28
N LEU A 376 11.03 -15.91 1.10
CA LEU A 376 10.97 -14.66 1.85
C LEU A 376 10.49 -14.84 3.29
N GLU A 377 9.41 -15.59 3.51
CA GLU A 377 8.90 -15.89 4.85
C GLU A 377 9.96 -16.53 5.76
N PRO A 378 10.64 -17.63 5.38
CA PRO A 378 11.67 -18.21 6.24
C PRO A 378 12.87 -17.28 6.44
N ILE A 379 13.26 -16.47 5.44
CA ILE A 379 14.36 -15.49 5.58
C ILE A 379 13.99 -14.43 6.63
N LEU A 380 12.78 -13.88 6.56
CA LEU A 380 12.31 -12.86 7.50
C LEU A 380 12.12 -13.43 8.91
N ALA A 381 11.69 -14.69 9.04
CA ALA A 381 11.60 -15.37 10.33
C ALA A 381 12.97 -15.53 11.01
N GLU A 382 14.01 -15.90 10.26
CA GLU A 382 15.40 -15.97 10.75
C GLU A 382 15.93 -14.59 11.12
N ALA A 383 15.68 -13.57 10.28
CA ALA A 383 16.08 -12.20 10.57
C ALA A 383 15.44 -11.66 11.86
N ARG A 384 14.13 -11.92 12.05
CA ARG A 384 13.39 -11.59 13.27
C ARG A 384 14.00 -12.27 14.48
N SER A 385 14.21 -13.58 14.41
CA SER A 385 14.78 -14.37 15.52
C SER A 385 16.20 -13.91 15.89
N ALA A 386 16.99 -13.51 14.89
CA ALA A 386 18.33 -12.98 15.09
C ALA A 386 18.35 -11.50 15.53
N GLY A 387 17.22 -10.80 15.58
CA GLY A 387 17.15 -9.37 15.91
C GLY A 387 17.84 -8.48 14.87
N ARG A 388 17.71 -8.82 13.58
CA ARG A 388 18.30 -8.06 12.47
C ARG A 388 17.34 -7.00 11.93
N LEU A 389 17.87 -5.81 11.65
CA LEU A 389 17.18 -4.85 10.78
C LEU A 389 17.19 -5.41 9.34
N VAL A 390 16.07 -5.33 8.65
CA VAL A 390 15.98 -5.76 7.25
C VAL A 390 16.01 -4.52 6.36
N VAL A 391 17.04 -4.39 5.52
CA VAL A 391 17.10 -3.38 4.46
C VAL A 391 16.56 -4.03 3.19
N LEU A 392 15.32 -3.70 2.83
CA LEU A 392 14.65 -4.17 1.61
C LEU A 392 14.85 -3.13 0.49
N LEU A 393 15.53 -3.51 -0.60
CA LEU A 393 15.75 -2.62 -1.74
C LEU A 393 15.82 -3.40 -3.06
N SER A 394 15.90 -2.65 -4.16
CA SER A 394 16.15 -3.18 -5.50
C SER A 394 17.47 -2.67 -6.07
N ASP A 395 17.87 -3.16 -7.22
CA ASP A 395 18.92 -2.63 -8.07
C ASP A 395 18.38 -1.72 -9.19
N HIS A 396 17.23 -2.08 -9.77
CA HIS A 396 16.43 -1.26 -10.66
C HIS A 396 14.95 -1.68 -10.58
N GLY A 397 14.07 -0.98 -11.29
CA GLY A 397 12.68 -1.42 -11.49
C GLY A 397 12.42 -1.86 -12.93
N HIS A 398 11.15 -1.91 -13.32
CA HIS A 398 10.74 -2.40 -14.63
C HIS A 398 9.46 -1.71 -15.11
N VAL A 399 9.23 -1.78 -16.42
CA VAL A 399 7.91 -1.57 -17.04
C VAL A 399 7.32 -2.90 -17.46
N LEU A 400 6.00 -3.01 -17.46
CA LEU A 400 5.28 -4.21 -17.91
C LEU A 400 4.92 -4.11 -19.39
N ASP A 401 4.88 -5.25 -20.08
CA ASP A 401 4.35 -5.30 -21.45
C ASP A 401 2.85 -5.01 -21.43
N ARG A 402 2.47 -3.92 -22.09
CA ARG A 402 1.07 -3.53 -22.31
C ARG A 402 0.91 -3.08 -23.75
N GLN A 403 1.01 -4.04 -24.67
CA GLN A 403 0.97 -3.77 -26.12
C GLN A 403 2.08 -2.80 -26.54
N THR A 404 3.29 -2.96 -26.00
CA THR A 404 4.42 -2.10 -26.34
C THR A 404 4.74 -2.19 -27.83
N GLU A 405 5.06 -1.05 -28.43
CA GLU A 405 5.60 -0.95 -29.78
C GLU A 405 6.99 -1.58 -29.83
N TYR A 406 7.20 -2.43 -30.84
CA TYR A 406 8.52 -2.98 -31.14
C TYR A 406 9.24 -2.08 -32.12
N ARG A 407 10.49 -1.71 -31.80
CA ARG A 407 11.40 -1.04 -32.72
C ARG A 407 12.71 -1.80 -32.77
N GLU A 408 13.21 -2.15 -33.94
CA GLU A 408 14.41 -2.96 -34.03
C GLU A 408 15.65 -2.22 -33.47
N ALA A 409 16.33 -2.81 -32.49
CA ALA A 409 17.69 -2.43 -32.08
C ALA A 409 18.45 -3.65 -31.52
N ALA A 410 19.77 -3.68 -31.69
CA ALA A 410 20.56 -4.89 -31.53
C ALA A 410 21.03 -5.22 -30.10
N GLU A 411 20.88 -4.31 -29.13
CA GLU A 411 21.56 -4.42 -27.82
C GLU A 411 20.63 -4.69 -26.64
N GLY A 412 19.98 -3.66 -26.11
CA GLY A 412 19.15 -3.77 -24.93
C GLY A 412 17.68 -3.97 -25.26
N LEU A 413 16.90 -4.51 -24.31
CA LEU A 413 15.44 -4.57 -24.44
C LEU A 413 14.81 -3.17 -24.44
N ARG A 414 15.43 -2.22 -23.74
CA ARG A 414 15.01 -0.81 -23.62
C ARG A 414 16.20 0.15 -23.62
N TRP A 415 17.28 -0.17 -24.31
CA TRP A 415 18.35 0.78 -24.57
C TRP A 415 19.09 0.40 -25.85
N ARG A 416 19.72 1.39 -26.50
CA ARG A 416 20.54 1.18 -27.70
C ARG A 416 21.70 2.17 -27.74
N ARG A 417 22.74 1.84 -28.52
CA ARG A 417 23.84 2.76 -28.80
C ARG A 417 23.35 4.09 -29.35
N HIS A 418 24.12 5.14 -29.01
CA HIS A 418 23.99 6.44 -29.64
C HIS A 418 24.09 6.34 -31.18
N GLY A 419 23.22 7.05 -31.89
CA GLY A 419 23.13 7.09 -33.34
C GLY A 419 22.40 8.34 -33.83
N ALA A 420 22.31 8.53 -35.15
CA ALA A 420 21.79 9.75 -35.76
C ALA A 420 20.28 10.00 -35.53
N ASP A 421 19.49 8.92 -35.43
CA ASP A 421 18.03 9.00 -35.38
C ASP A 421 17.53 8.83 -33.93
N VAL A 422 17.43 9.90 -33.16
CA VAL A 422 16.76 9.89 -31.84
C VAL A 422 15.29 10.22 -32.05
N MET A 423 14.40 9.31 -31.67
CA MET A 423 12.96 9.47 -31.86
C MET A 423 12.31 10.24 -30.70
N GLN A 424 11.07 10.68 -30.89
CA GLN A 424 10.34 11.51 -29.92
C GLN A 424 10.11 10.83 -28.56
N ASP A 425 10.05 9.50 -28.54
CA ASP A 425 9.82 8.63 -27.38
C ASP A 425 11.13 8.16 -26.71
N GLU A 426 12.26 8.67 -27.20
CA GLU A 426 13.62 8.33 -26.78
C GLU A 426 14.37 9.57 -26.26
N LEU A 427 15.42 9.31 -25.48
CA LEU A 427 16.35 10.31 -24.97
C LEU A 427 17.78 9.85 -25.27
N ASP A 428 18.60 10.79 -25.74
CA ASP A 428 20.04 10.63 -25.84
C ASP A 428 20.70 11.19 -24.57
N VAL A 429 21.19 10.29 -23.73
CA VAL A 429 21.73 10.63 -22.41
C VAL A 429 23.24 10.53 -22.42
N SER A 430 23.93 11.63 -22.08
CA SER A 430 25.37 11.63 -21.80
C SER A 430 25.67 11.91 -20.33
N SER A 431 26.19 10.89 -19.63
CA SER A 431 26.45 10.94 -18.20
C SER A 431 27.61 10.01 -17.83
N PRO A 432 28.43 10.36 -16.81
CA PRO A 432 29.39 9.42 -16.24
C PRO A 432 28.75 8.17 -15.65
N ARG A 433 27.43 8.17 -15.41
CA ARG A 433 26.66 7.03 -14.92
C ARG A 433 26.10 6.15 -16.04
N VAL A 434 26.42 6.46 -17.30
CA VAL A 434 26.21 5.54 -18.42
C VAL A 434 27.38 4.55 -18.45
N VAL A 435 27.13 3.34 -17.97
CA VAL A 435 28.09 2.24 -17.90
C VAL A 435 28.08 1.41 -19.18
N MET A 436 26.93 1.33 -19.86
CA MET A 436 26.79 0.64 -21.14
C MET A 436 26.00 1.47 -22.16
N PRO A 437 26.42 1.53 -23.43
CA PRO A 437 27.70 1.07 -23.94
C PRO A 437 28.87 1.91 -23.38
N ASP A 438 30.10 1.45 -23.57
CA ASP A 438 31.29 2.24 -23.22
C ASP A 438 31.25 3.60 -23.94
N GLY A 439 31.75 4.65 -23.27
CA GLY A 439 31.80 6.01 -23.82
C GLY A 439 30.82 7.00 -23.18
N GLY A 440 30.06 6.59 -22.17
CA GLY A 440 29.29 7.51 -21.33
C GLY A 440 28.08 8.13 -22.04
N ARG A 441 27.54 7.46 -23.08
CA ARG A 441 26.39 7.93 -23.86
C ARG A 441 25.51 6.79 -24.35
N VAL A 442 24.20 6.91 -24.19
CA VAL A 442 23.22 5.86 -24.52
C VAL A 442 21.88 6.47 -24.97
N ILE A 443 21.16 5.79 -25.85
CA ILE A 443 19.76 6.12 -26.16
C ILE A 443 18.85 5.19 -25.37
N VAL A 444 17.90 5.78 -24.64
CA VAL A 444 16.94 5.10 -23.77
C VAL A 444 15.54 5.66 -23.99
N PRO A 445 14.48 4.83 -24.00
CA PRO A 445 13.12 5.31 -24.01
C PRO A 445 12.79 6.01 -22.69
N TRP A 446 12.13 7.16 -22.79
CA TRP A 446 11.38 7.72 -21.67
C TRP A 446 9.95 7.17 -21.65
N SER A 447 9.44 6.68 -22.78
CA SER A 447 8.10 6.08 -22.86
C SER A 447 8.08 4.66 -22.31
N GLU A 448 7.07 4.31 -21.51
CA GLU A 448 6.85 2.92 -21.08
C GLU A 448 6.29 2.02 -22.20
N ARG A 449 5.97 2.60 -23.37
CA ARG A 449 5.33 1.91 -24.51
C ARG A 449 6.32 1.35 -25.53
N LEU A 450 7.62 1.61 -25.41
CA LEU A 450 8.62 1.18 -26.39
C LEU A 450 9.42 -0.05 -25.93
N ARG A 451 9.72 -0.98 -26.83
CA ARG A 451 10.75 -2.01 -26.60
C ARG A 451 11.58 -2.25 -27.85
N TYR A 452 12.82 -2.67 -27.67
CA TYR A 452 13.70 -3.05 -28.77
C TYR A 452 13.96 -4.54 -28.94
N GLY A 453 13.69 -5.34 -27.91
CA GLY A 453 13.92 -6.78 -27.95
C GLY A 453 12.65 -7.61 -28.13
N ALA A 454 12.80 -8.93 -28.03
CA ALA A 454 11.71 -9.89 -28.08
C ALA A 454 10.64 -9.60 -27.01
N LYS A 455 9.41 -10.01 -27.29
CA LYS A 455 8.29 -9.82 -26.36
C LYS A 455 8.51 -10.64 -25.09
N LYS A 456 8.40 -9.98 -23.93
CA LYS A 456 8.45 -10.54 -22.57
C LYS A 456 7.24 -10.05 -21.76
N ASN A 457 7.08 -10.46 -20.51
CA ASN A 457 6.02 -9.92 -19.63
C ASN A 457 6.38 -8.52 -19.10
N GLY A 458 7.67 -8.17 -19.06
CA GLY A 458 8.12 -6.80 -18.85
C GLY A 458 9.58 -6.60 -19.25
N TYR A 459 10.06 -5.38 -19.03
CA TYR A 459 11.32 -4.90 -19.57
C TYR A 459 11.96 -3.88 -18.62
N HIS A 460 13.28 -3.76 -18.72
CA HIS A 460 14.06 -2.75 -18.01
C HIS A 460 15.22 -2.27 -18.92
N GLY A 461 15.92 -1.21 -18.52
CA GLY A 461 17.02 -0.59 -19.28
C GLY A 461 16.75 0.85 -19.74
N GLY A 462 15.51 1.32 -19.66
CA GLY A 462 15.09 2.66 -20.04
C GLY A 462 15.25 3.74 -18.96
N ALA A 463 14.73 4.93 -19.25
CA ALA A 463 14.79 6.11 -18.39
C ALA A 463 13.40 6.58 -17.90
N THR A 464 12.58 5.62 -17.49
CA THR A 464 11.32 5.88 -16.78
C THR A 464 11.55 5.90 -15.27
N PRO A 465 10.70 6.57 -14.45
CA PRO A 465 10.81 6.48 -13.00
C PRO A 465 10.56 5.04 -12.50
N GLN A 466 9.74 4.26 -13.20
CA GLN A 466 9.44 2.84 -12.95
C GLN A 466 10.71 1.99 -12.98
N GLU A 467 11.63 2.30 -13.89
CA GLU A 467 12.89 1.58 -14.09
C GLU A 467 14.04 2.15 -13.25
N MET A 468 14.14 3.48 -13.16
CA MET A 468 15.31 4.14 -12.56
C MET A 468 15.20 4.43 -11.07
N LEU A 469 14.00 4.57 -10.51
CA LEU A 469 13.83 4.87 -9.09
C LEU A 469 13.73 3.56 -8.29
N ILE A 470 14.64 3.43 -7.33
CA ILE A 470 14.79 2.22 -6.52
C ILE A 470 14.08 2.46 -5.18
N PRO A 471 13.09 1.63 -4.80
CA PRO A 471 12.53 1.68 -3.47
C PRO A 471 13.55 1.20 -2.42
N ILE A 472 13.58 1.87 -1.27
CA ILE A 472 14.39 1.50 -0.11
C ILE A 472 13.49 1.50 1.12
N GLY A 473 13.36 0.35 1.78
CA GLY A 473 12.66 0.18 3.05
C GLY A 473 13.60 -0.35 4.14
N ILE A 474 13.45 0.16 5.35
CA ILE A 474 14.12 -0.37 6.55
C ILE A 474 13.02 -0.97 7.41
N LEU A 475 13.05 -2.29 7.62
CA LEU A 475 12.00 -3.02 8.30
C LEU A 475 12.51 -3.55 9.63
N TRP A 476 11.65 -3.46 10.64
CA TRP A 476 11.95 -3.89 12.01
C TRP A 476 10.76 -4.68 12.57
N PRO A 477 10.98 -5.83 13.26
CA PRO A 477 9.90 -6.70 13.71
C PRO A 477 9.40 -6.38 15.12
N GLU A 478 10.03 -5.44 15.84
CA GLU A 478 9.65 -5.07 17.20
C GLU A 478 9.09 -3.65 17.25
N LEU A 479 8.35 -3.31 18.31
CA LEU A 479 7.75 -1.99 18.48
C LEU A 479 8.77 -0.92 18.91
N ASP A 480 9.76 -1.32 19.72
CA ASP A 480 10.82 -0.43 20.19
C ASP A 480 11.90 -0.35 19.12
N ALA A 481 12.02 0.79 18.46
CA ALA A 481 13.00 1.02 17.41
C ALA A 481 14.43 1.11 17.98
N PRO A 482 15.46 0.64 17.26
CA PRO A 482 16.85 0.84 17.64
C PRO A 482 17.23 2.32 17.75
N GLU A 483 18.23 2.65 18.56
CA GLU A 483 18.64 4.03 18.83
C GLU A 483 18.98 4.83 17.55
N GLY A 484 18.34 5.99 17.39
CA GLY A 484 18.50 6.88 16.24
C GLY A 484 17.66 6.47 15.01
N LEU A 485 16.78 5.49 15.16
CA LEU A 485 15.73 5.17 14.21
C LEU A 485 14.36 5.42 14.85
N ALA A 486 13.43 5.89 14.04
CA ALA A 486 12.03 6.03 14.41
C ALA A 486 11.13 5.44 13.33
N GLU A 487 9.91 5.09 13.73
CA GLU A 487 8.90 4.60 12.80
C GLU A 487 8.61 5.65 11.73
N LEU A 488 8.65 5.20 10.48
CA LEU A 488 8.30 6.03 9.35
C LEU A 488 6.78 6.35 9.42
N PRO A 489 6.38 7.61 9.28
CA PRO A 489 4.96 7.97 9.25
C PRO A 489 4.21 7.17 8.18
N VAL A 490 2.97 6.78 8.48
CA VAL A 490 2.08 6.18 7.49
C VAL A 490 1.67 7.26 6.49
N ASP A 491 2.45 7.36 5.41
CA ASP A 491 2.23 8.32 4.35
C ASP A 491 1.54 7.63 3.17
N LEU A 492 0.22 7.44 3.31
CA LEU A 492 -0.65 7.00 2.22
C LEU A 492 -1.14 8.24 1.46
N PRO A 493 -1.15 8.22 0.11
CA PRO A 493 -1.74 9.30 -0.65
C PRO A 493 -3.19 9.55 -0.24
N SER A 494 -3.63 10.81 -0.25
CA SER A 494 -4.99 11.20 0.13
C SER A 494 -6.10 10.48 -0.67
N TRP A 495 -5.81 10.05 -1.90
CA TRP A 495 -6.71 9.31 -2.77
C TRP A 495 -6.69 7.78 -2.55
N TRP A 496 -5.72 7.26 -1.78
CA TRP A 496 -5.54 5.83 -1.54
C TRP A 496 -6.64 5.23 -0.64
N THR A 497 -7.08 6.02 0.32
CA THR A 497 -8.23 5.72 1.18
C THR A 497 -9.38 6.66 0.85
N GLU A 498 -10.56 6.35 1.37
CA GLU A 498 -11.66 7.32 1.29
C GLU A 498 -11.30 8.56 2.13
N PRO A 499 -11.56 9.79 1.65
CA PRO A 499 -11.32 10.98 2.42
C PRO A 499 -12.11 10.92 3.73
N THR A 500 -11.41 10.70 4.84
CA THR A 500 -11.99 10.98 6.14
C THR A 500 -12.13 12.49 6.23
N VAL A 501 -13.37 13.02 6.20
CA VAL A 501 -13.63 14.41 6.58
C VAL A 501 -12.91 14.66 7.91
N PRO A 502 -11.83 15.46 7.94
CA PRO A 502 -11.13 15.72 9.17
C PRO A 502 -12.09 16.51 10.07
N ILE A 503 -12.37 16.00 11.27
CA ILE A 503 -12.85 16.88 12.33
C ILE A 503 -11.68 17.82 12.59
N ALA A 504 -11.78 19.07 12.12
CA ALA A 504 -10.79 20.09 12.39
C ALA A 504 -10.66 20.23 13.90
N VAL A 505 -9.61 19.63 14.47
CA VAL A 505 -9.18 19.94 15.83
C VAL A 505 -8.45 21.27 15.69
N PRO A 506 -8.98 22.39 16.21
CA PRO A 506 -8.25 23.65 16.13
C PRO A 506 -6.95 23.46 16.92
N THR A 507 -5.82 23.57 16.22
CA THR A 507 -4.51 23.73 16.82
C THR A 507 -4.54 24.99 17.66
N VAL A 508 -4.77 24.85 18.96
CA VAL A 508 -4.62 25.96 19.90
C VAL A 508 -3.12 26.19 20.04
N THR A 509 -2.55 26.97 19.12
CA THR A 509 -1.32 27.69 19.39
C THR A 509 -1.60 28.59 20.59
N SER A 510 -1.19 28.14 21.77
CA SER A 510 -1.14 28.99 22.95
C SER A 510 0.05 29.93 22.76
N PRO A 511 -0.14 31.26 22.59
CA PRO A 511 0.97 32.18 22.62
C PRO A 511 1.51 32.23 24.06
N VAL A 512 2.81 32.00 24.18
CA VAL A 512 3.58 32.23 25.42
C VAL A 512 3.40 33.71 25.82
N PRO A 513 2.91 34.04 27.02
CA PRO A 513 2.82 35.43 27.45
C PRO A 513 4.21 35.93 27.86
N THR A 514 4.73 36.92 27.15
CA THR A 514 5.83 37.76 27.58
C THR A 514 5.41 38.61 28.78
N VAL A 515 6.16 38.50 29.87
CA VAL A 515 6.02 39.32 31.07
C VAL A 515 6.53 40.74 30.77
N ALA A 516 5.66 41.74 30.93
CA ALA A 516 6.03 43.14 31.09
C ALA A 516 5.17 43.77 32.20
N GLU A 517 5.82 44.45 33.15
CA GLU A 517 5.20 45.10 34.31
C GLU A 517 4.39 46.37 33.97
N PRO A 518 3.46 46.80 34.85
CA PRO A 518 2.39 47.76 34.53
C PRO A 518 2.71 49.22 34.92
N PRO A 519 1.87 50.20 34.50
CA PRO A 519 1.01 50.81 35.52
C PRO A 519 -0.38 51.36 35.09
N ALA A 520 -1.25 51.44 36.11
CA ALA A 520 -2.33 52.40 36.43
C ALA A 520 -3.77 52.31 35.82
N ARG A 521 -4.73 52.41 36.77
CA ARG A 521 -6.20 52.25 36.76
C ARG A 521 -6.99 53.46 36.17
N PRO A 522 -8.35 53.54 36.30
CA PRO A 522 -9.45 52.67 35.83
C PRO A 522 -10.55 53.49 35.09
N LYS A 523 -11.58 52.85 34.46
CA LYS A 523 -13.02 53.26 34.57
C LYS A 523 -14.00 52.45 33.68
N LYS A 524 -15.04 51.98 34.38
CA LYS A 524 -16.50 51.91 34.07
C LYS A 524 -17.04 50.99 32.96
N LYS A 525 -17.91 50.07 33.45
CA LYS A 525 -18.97 49.31 32.77
C LYS A 525 -19.86 50.18 31.86
N LYS A 526 -20.30 49.60 30.74
CA LYS A 526 -21.66 49.72 30.20
C LYS A 526 -22.05 48.44 29.46
N GLU A 527 -23.17 47.87 29.89
CA GLU A 527 -23.96 46.85 29.19
C GLU A 527 -24.78 47.53 28.07
N GLN A 528 -24.95 46.85 26.94
CA GLN A 528 -26.00 47.13 25.95
C GLN A 528 -26.66 45.80 25.49
N PRO A 529 -27.97 45.80 25.16
CA PRO A 529 -28.78 44.62 24.85
C PRO A 529 -28.65 44.16 23.39
N PRO A 530 -29.23 43.00 23.00
CA PRO A 530 -28.82 42.24 21.82
C PRO A 530 -29.45 42.77 20.53
N THR A 531 -28.73 42.61 19.42
CA THR A 531 -29.29 42.71 18.07
C THR A 531 -29.46 41.31 17.49
N LEU A 532 -30.72 40.96 17.18
CA LEU A 532 -31.14 39.86 16.31
C LEU A 532 -30.30 39.87 15.02
N PHE A 533 -29.98 38.69 14.49
CA PHE A 533 -29.25 38.38 13.24
C PHE A 533 -27.82 37.84 13.39
N ASP A 534 -27.54 37.05 14.44
CA ASP A 534 -26.49 36.03 14.39
C ASP A 534 -26.98 34.76 15.12
N ASP A 535 -27.67 33.90 14.39
CA ASP A 535 -27.85 32.48 14.74
C ASP A 535 -27.84 31.70 13.42
N LEU A 536 -26.64 31.51 12.89
CA LEU A 536 -26.33 30.37 12.05
C LEU A 536 -25.32 29.55 12.83
N ASP A 537 -25.78 28.40 13.28
CA ASP A 537 -25.05 27.41 14.07
C ASP A 537 -23.57 27.33 13.66
N SER A 538 -22.70 27.75 14.59
CA SER A 538 -21.34 27.26 14.61
C SER A 538 -21.38 25.73 14.61
N PRO A 539 -20.53 25.02 13.84
CA PRO A 539 -20.46 23.57 13.96
C PRO A 539 -20.10 23.28 15.42
N ALA A 540 -21.05 22.65 16.12
CA ALA A 540 -20.84 22.22 17.49
C ALA A 540 -19.49 21.53 17.55
N ARG A 541 -18.56 22.07 18.37
CA ARG A 541 -17.42 21.29 18.87
C ARG A 541 -18.01 19.95 19.25
N ALA A 542 -17.60 18.86 18.58
CA ALA A 542 -18.11 17.53 18.91
C ALA A 542 -17.92 17.34 20.41
N SER A 543 -19.01 17.50 21.16
CA SER A 543 -19.00 17.38 22.60
C SER A 543 -18.60 15.95 22.86
N GLU A 544 -17.57 15.76 23.69
CA GLU A 544 -17.20 14.43 24.13
C GLU A 544 -18.45 13.68 24.56
N GLU A 545 -18.70 12.52 23.95
CA GLU A 545 -19.91 11.76 24.23
C GLU A 545 -19.98 11.49 25.75
N PRO A 546 -21.05 11.87 26.46
CA PRO A 546 -21.10 11.82 27.92
C PRO A 546 -20.77 10.43 28.50
N TRP A 547 -21.09 9.38 27.75
CA TRP A 547 -20.82 8.00 28.12
C TRP A 547 -19.33 7.62 28.09
N ILE A 548 -18.50 8.27 27.24
CA ILE A 548 -17.05 8.02 27.20
C ILE A 548 -16.42 8.51 28.52
N LYS A 549 -16.84 9.69 28.97
CA LYS A 549 -16.41 10.25 30.26
C LYS A 549 -16.92 9.43 31.45
N ALA A 550 -18.13 8.88 31.35
CA ALA A 550 -18.69 8.00 32.37
C ALA A 550 -17.97 6.65 32.42
N LEU A 551 -17.65 6.05 31.26
CA LEU A 551 -16.88 4.80 31.14
C LEU A 551 -15.52 4.91 31.82
N LEU A 552 -14.77 5.98 31.55
CA LEU A 552 -13.44 6.19 32.15
C LEU A 552 -13.48 6.40 33.67
N LYS A 553 -14.65 6.72 34.24
CA LYS A 553 -14.88 6.85 35.68
C LYS A 553 -15.55 5.62 36.31
N CYS A 554 -15.96 4.64 35.51
CA CYS A 554 -16.66 3.45 35.97
C CYS A 554 -15.72 2.52 36.73
N GLU A 555 -16.14 2.04 37.90
CA GLU A 555 -15.36 1.12 38.73
C GLU A 555 -15.13 -0.22 38.02
N VAL A 556 -16.11 -0.71 37.25
CA VAL A 556 -15.99 -1.93 36.44
C VAL A 556 -14.88 -1.77 35.40
N PHE A 557 -14.81 -0.61 34.74
CA PHE A 557 -13.76 -0.31 33.77
C PHE A 557 -12.38 -0.17 34.44
N ALA A 558 -12.30 0.45 35.61
CA ALA A 558 -11.08 0.54 36.41
C ALA A 558 -10.57 -0.85 36.86
N HIS A 559 -11.49 -1.74 37.25
CA HIS A 559 -11.17 -3.13 37.61
C HIS A 559 -10.67 -3.93 36.40
N GLN A 560 -11.30 -3.79 35.23
CA GLN A 560 -10.82 -4.41 33.99
C GLN A 560 -9.41 -3.95 33.61
N LYS A 561 -9.11 -2.67 33.81
CA LYS A 561 -7.78 -2.09 33.55
C LYS A 561 -6.68 -2.65 34.49
N LEU A 562 -7.04 -3.05 35.71
CA LEU A 562 -6.14 -3.74 36.65
C LEU A 562 -5.90 -5.20 36.25
N ILE A 563 -6.95 -5.90 35.80
CA ILE A 563 -6.87 -7.31 35.36
C ILE A 563 -6.07 -7.44 34.06
N ALA A 564 -6.20 -6.49 33.13
CA ALA A 564 -5.58 -6.54 31.80
C ALA A 564 -4.06 -6.22 31.76
N GLY A 565 -3.35 -6.29 32.89
CA GLY A 565 -1.96 -5.84 33.08
C GLY A 565 -0.93 -6.16 31.98
N ARG A 566 0.13 -5.32 31.93
CA ARG A 566 1.24 -5.20 30.94
C ARG A 566 0.95 -4.50 29.61
N ALA A 567 -0.29 -4.33 29.18
CA ALA A 567 -0.62 -3.50 28.02
C ALA A 567 -1.16 -2.13 28.47
N ARG A 568 -0.28 -1.12 28.58
CA ARG A 568 -0.69 0.26 28.90
C ARG A 568 -1.20 0.95 27.63
N ILE A 569 -2.52 1.00 27.45
CA ILE A 569 -3.13 2.01 26.57
C ILE A 569 -3.28 3.31 27.37
N GLU A 570 -2.78 4.41 26.81
CA GLU A 570 -3.01 5.74 27.36
C GLU A 570 -4.49 6.15 27.20
N ASP A 571 -5.07 6.76 28.23
CA ASP A 571 -6.48 7.16 28.21
C ASP A 571 -6.79 8.15 27.08
N ALA A 572 -5.80 8.95 26.65
CA ALA A 572 -5.93 9.84 25.51
C ALA A 572 -6.14 9.08 24.18
N VAL A 573 -5.45 7.97 23.98
CA VAL A 573 -5.56 7.12 22.78
C VAL A 573 -6.88 6.34 22.80
N LEU A 574 -7.23 5.76 23.96
CA LEU A 574 -8.52 5.10 24.17
C LEU A 574 -9.70 6.04 23.88
N ARG A 575 -9.65 7.25 24.45
CA ARG A 575 -10.68 8.28 24.26
C ARG A 575 -10.81 8.65 22.78
N ARG A 576 -9.70 8.91 22.08
CA ARG A 576 -9.72 9.19 20.64
C ARG A 576 -10.35 8.05 19.83
N LEU A 577 -9.98 6.81 20.10
CA LEU A 577 -10.51 5.65 19.40
C LEU A 577 -12.03 5.50 19.59
N LEU A 578 -12.51 5.54 20.84
CA LEU A 578 -13.93 5.44 21.16
C LEU A 578 -14.73 6.60 20.56
N GLN A 579 -14.20 7.82 20.62
CA GLN A 579 -14.83 9.01 20.04
C GLN A 579 -14.94 8.89 18.51
N THR A 580 -13.88 8.43 17.85
CA THR A 580 -13.84 8.22 16.40
C THR A 580 -14.86 7.19 15.96
N LEU A 581 -14.93 6.02 16.62
CA LEU A 581 -15.94 5.00 16.32
C LEU A 581 -17.36 5.49 16.58
N ALA A 582 -17.60 6.15 17.71
CA ALA A 582 -18.92 6.68 18.07
C ALA A 582 -19.43 7.72 17.05
N SER A 583 -18.55 8.63 16.61
CA SER A 583 -18.89 9.65 15.61
C SER A 583 -19.30 9.10 14.24
N ARG A 584 -18.97 7.83 13.97
CA ARG A 584 -19.26 7.11 12.72
C ARG A 584 -20.31 6.00 12.90
N GLY A 585 -21.17 6.12 13.93
CA GLY A 585 -22.25 5.16 14.17
C GLY A 585 -21.77 3.80 14.69
N GLY A 586 -20.54 3.73 15.20
CA GLY A 586 -19.97 2.53 15.79
C GLY A 586 -19.33 1.55 14.81
N SER A 587 -19.05 1.91 13.55
CA SER A 587 -18.41 0.99 12.60
C SER A 587 -17.43 1.72 11.67
N MET A 588 -16.20 1.21 11.55
CA MET A 588 -15.17 1.75 10.65
C MET A 588 -14.21 0.65 10.15
N THR A 589 -13.63 0.83 8.97
CA THR A 589 -12.55 -0.04 8.48
C THR A 589 -11.26 0.18 9.28
N ASN A 590 -10.44 -0.86 9.43
CA ASN A 590 -9.14 -0.78 10.12
C ASN A 590 -8.23 0.34 9.57
N PRO A 591 -8.06 0.52 8.23
CA PRO A 591 -7.24 1.60 7.70
C PRO A 591 -7.78 2.99 8.05
N ALA A 592 -9.11 3.17 7.97
CA ALA A 592 -9.73 4.45 8.30
C ALA A 592 -9.61 4.78 9.79
N LEU A 593 -9.74 3.76 10.65
CA LEU A 593 -9.61 3.94 12.10
C LEU A 593 -8.16 4.25 12.48
N ALA A 594 -7.20 3.51 11.91
CA ALA A 594 -5.77 3.73 12.11
C ALA A 594 -5.35 5.16 11.71
N ALA A 595 -5.76 5.60 10.52
CA ALA A 595 -5.51 6.96 10.03
C ALA A 595 -6.15 8.02 10.93
N ALA A 596 -7.42 7.83 11.34
CA ALA A 596 -8.14 8.80 12.15
C ALA A 596 -7.57 8.97 13.58
N ILE A 597 -6.92 7.94 14.13
CA ILE A 597 -6.29 8.02 15.47
C ILE A 597 -4.77 8.21 15.43
N GLY A 598 -4.18 8.32 14.22
CA GLY A 598 -2.76 8.57 14.02
C GLY A 598 -1.85 7.41 14.42
N VAL A 599 -2.30 6.16 14.24
CA VAL A 599 -1.48 4.96 14.49
C VAL A 599 -1.36 4.13 13.22
N ALA A 600 -0.31 3.31 13.13
CA ALA A 600 -0.17 2.35 12.04
C ALA A 600 -1.20 1.19 12.17
N GLU A 601 -1.67 0.67 11.03
CA GLU A 601 -2.71 -0.37 10.99
C GLU A 601 -2.26 -1.68 11.67
N ASN A 602 -0.98 -2.02 11.61
CA ASN A 602 -0.41 -3.15 12.35
C ASN A 602 -0.47 -2.96 13.88
N ARG A 603 -0.25 -1.73 14.37
CA ARG A 603 -0.43 -1.38 15.79
C ARG A 603 -1.89 -1.35 16.19
N LEU A 604 -2.79 -1.00 15.27
CA LEU A 604 -4.23 -1.02 15.52
C LEU A 604 -4.69 -2.42 15.94
N ASN A 605 -4.17 -3.49 15.35
CA ASN A 605 -4.53 -4.86 15.71
C ASN A 605 -4.26 -5.19 17.19
N GLY A 606 -3.05 -4.87 17.66
CA GLY A 606 -2.68 -5.02 19.07
C GLY A 606 -3.51 -4.13 19.98
N LEU A 607 -3.77 -2.89 19.56
CA LEU A 607 -4.54 -1.89 20.31
C LEU A 607 -6.02 -2.32 20.46
N LEU A 608 -6.61 -2.83 19.39
CA LEU A 608 -7.96 -3.41 19.39
C LEU A 608 -8.02 -4.67 20.25
N ALA A 609 -7.02 -5.55 20.21
CA ALA A 609 -6.99 -6.73 21.07
C ALA A 609 -6.91 -6.37 22.56
N VAL A 610 -6.20 -5.30 22.92
CA VAL A 610 -6.20 -4.76 24.28
C VAL A 610 -7.57 -4.15 24.62
N LEU A 611 -8.16 -3.36 23.73
CA LEU A 611 -9.50 -2.80 23.94
C LEU A 611 -10.59 -3.87 24.08
N GLN A 612 -10.54 -4.94 23.29
CA GLN A 612 -11.47 -6.07 23.37
C GLN A 612 -11.39 -6.71 24.75
N ARG A 613 -10.19 -6.88 25.31
CA ARG A 613 -10.02 -7.38 26.69
C ARG A 613 -10.58 -6.42 27.74
N LEU A 614 -10.51 -5.12 27.50
CA LEU A 614 -11.01 -4.10 28.43
C LEU A 614 -12.53 -3.93 28.35
N LEU A 615 -13.11 -4.09 27.16
CA LEU A 615 -14.51 -3.76 26.88
C LEU A 615 -15.43 -4.99 26.78
N ASN A 616 -14.95 -6.15 26.33
CA ASN A 616 -15.82 -7.32 26.14
C ASN A 616 -15.99 -8.08 27.46
N VAL A 617 -16.84 -7.55 28.33
CA VAL A 617 -17.14 -8.15 29.64
C VAL A 617 -18.16 -9.29 29.47
N GLU A 618 -17.98 -10.37 30.23
CA GLU A 618 -18.85 -11.57 30.20
C GLU A 618 -18.95 -12.28 28.84
N GLY A 619 -17.96 -12.09 27.96
CA GLY A 619 -17.88 -12.80 26.67
C GLY A 619 -18.75 -12.23 25.55
N TYR A 620 -19.44 -11.11 25.77
CA TYR A 620 -20.18 -10.43 24.71
C TYR A 620 -19.31 -9.42 23.95
N PRO A 621 -19.37 -9.39 22.60
CA PRO A 621 -18.52 -8.52 21.80
C PRO A 621 -19.05 -7.09 21.78
N ILE A 622 -18.66 -6.28 22.76
CA ILE A 622 -18.86 -4.82 22.72
C ILE A 622 -18.03 -4.21 21.59
N LEU A 623 -16.77 -4.65 21.46
CA LEU A 623 -15.90 -4.33 20.34
C LEU A 623 -15.61 -5.61 19.57
N ASP A 624 -16.00 -5.63 18.31
CA ASP A 624 -15.85 -6.77 17.42
C ASP A 624 -14.95 -6.42 16.23
N ARG A 625 -14.15 -7.40 15.80
CA ARG A 625 -13.27 -7.31 14.64
C ARG A 625 -13.77 -8.27 13.58
N GLN A 626 -14.27 -7.72 12.49
CA GLN A 626 -14.73 -8.49 11.36
C GLN A 626 -13.57 -8.64 10.38
N GLU A 627 -12.82 -9.74 10.51
CA GLU A 627 -11.63 -10.01 9.70
C GLU A 627 -11.95 -10.04 8.19
N ALA A 628 -13.08 -10.66 7.82
CA ALA A 628 -13.50 -10.78 6.42
C ALA A 628 -13.78 -9.42 5.74
N SER A 629 -14.22 -8.41 6.50
CA SER A 629 -14.52 -7.06 5.99
C SER A 629 -13.47 -6.03 6.40
N ASN A 630 -12.40 -6.43 7.09
CA ASN A 630 -11.40 -5.54 7.69
C ASN A 630 -12.02 -4.37 8.47
N THR A 631 -13.10 -4.63 9.22
CA THR A 631 -13.92 -3.61 9.91
C THR A 631 -13.95 -3.83 11.42
N VAL A 632 -13.96 -2.75 12.18
CA VAL A 632 -14.19 -2.71 13.64
C VAL A 632 -15.59 -2.22 13.91
N VAL A 633 -16.32 -2.93 14.77
CA VAL A 633 -17.67 -2.57 15.20
C VAL A 633 -17.70 -2.38 16.72
N LEU A 634 -18.23 -1.25 17.17
CA LEU A 634 -18.45 -0.86 18.57
C LEU A 634 -19.95 -0.79 18.85
N ASN A 635 -20.45 -1.68 19.70
CA ASN A 635 -21.83 -1.71 20.15
C ASN A 635 -22.02 -0.83 21.40
N VAL A 636 -22.26 0.45 21.18
CA VAL A 636 -22.46 1.44 22.26
C VAL A 636 -23.67 1.11 23.17
N PRO A 637 -24.84 0.67 22.65
CA PRO A 637 -25.95 0.26 23.53
C PRO A 637 -25.59 -0.88 24.49
N LEU A 638 -24.87 -1.89 24.01
CA LEU A 638 -24.42 -3.01 24.84
C LEU A 638 -23.37 -2.55 25.86
N LEU A 639 -22.45 -1.68 25.46
CA LEU A 639 -21.46 -1.06 26.34
C LEU A 639 -22.14 -0.35 27.52
N LYS A 640 -23.11 0.53 27.24
CA LYS A 640 -23.84 1.24 28.31
C LYS A 640 -24.54 0.29 29.27
N LYS A 641 -25.11 -0.80 28.75
CA LYS A 641 -25.79 -1.81 29.57
C LYS A 641 -24.83 -2.58 30.47
N GLN A 642 -23.66 -2.99 29.98
CA GLN A 642 -22.70 -3.80 30.75
C GLN A 642 -21.85 -2.98 31.73
N PHE A 643 -21.60 -1.71 31.44
CA PHE A 643 -20.85 -0.79 32.32
C PHE A 643 -21.75 0.11 33.17
N GLU A 644 -23.07 -0.12 33.14
CA GLU A 644 -24.10 0.64 33.89
C GLU A 644 -24.02 2.17 33.69
N LEU A 645 -23.88 2.62 32.42
CA LEU A 645 -23.63 4.02 32.03
C LEU A 645 -24.86 4.78 31.51
#